data_AF-A0A7M5UDJ3-F1
#
_entry.id   AF-A0A7M5UDJ3-F1
#
_cell.length_a   1.000
_cell.length_b   1.000
_cell.length_c   1.000
_cell.angle_alpha   90.00
_cell.angle_beta   90.00
_cell.angle_gamma   90.00
#
_symmetry.space_group_name_H-M   'P 1'
#
loop_
_entity.id
_entity.type
_entity.pdbx_description
1 polymer ?
#
loop_
_entity_poly.entity_id
_entity_poly.type
_entity_poly.pdbx_seq_one_letter_code
_entity_poly.pdbx_strand_id
1 'polypeptide(L)'
;MSFKSKVLQIMKRQKSKEKQKSFDSDTKPPSKKHSSGLPEIRLQFEDQNNENKNNYNFQEVTEKVEPKDPEFLDMSERILEILLDNILYGYKTLYQRSDYSKLLYRIYDLVSERRVMKFFLPAFPVKSSNKFQKVLGVDVDFAESIAIDNLIKTARKIEGIYQAGAYIIIMSDYHTFDQYIQVDEESYKIYHEGLKQMIHSKGGDDVIQLISLSYFKQFDSVPQRRISQTLAENYGGNAFRASFSEEIKLSPTLLQKYTQQKKFFKLDLSHSLRRSPNSKRKQVLKEVATGMISQGVALDAFLSQQKCIDNYVRLSIHQHHPETGKFAIDLFKNKCRLYGGSAQLRTPWHNTVLFDTRTGEFKIDFKEANRKTSEVEDSLTSMVYYRSKPYFYVKLYLSRPLKGDYLNLKISMARNSCGMVIEAYERSKVGPDIFTPETILALTHEFGVVVLRGFNEFEDEQDLLRYYRDHMKQRVLNWSFGPIHKVKPDKDMPGYVNSHDGIPIHWDMVAPPKYMGVDQAKHKYEDFICPVFALYCRSTNRSSDSVGEDDREGATTFIDSTAVVQSLHGRTIEEWKNTKLRYETQLVKKDDQGNEVYFGGKDNSYTYPLIHKCPNKDGVDSLRWWQSWSKGEFANAKQHNQFNIQDSPDSMSDVTSQELEEEIRKAAFDERFFFWHQYKQGDLVFVNNETTLHGRNAFKNSDRELWRIQSLPNSQNLPEYLDRQ
;
A
#
# COMPACT_ATOMS: atom_id res chain seq x y z
N MET A 1 -40.06 -19.02 0.94
CA MET A 1 -40.74 -20.00 1.83
C MET A 1 -39.95 -21.29 1.85
N SER A 2 -39.51 -21.87 2.96
CA SER A 2 -39.22 -21.30 4.27
C SER A 2 -38.10 -22.14 4.91
N PHE A 3 -37.13 -21.43 5.47
CA PHE A 3 -36.05 -21.91 6.34
C PHE A 3 -36.58 -22.50 7.67
N LYS A 4 -37.92 -22.55 7.84
CA LYS A 4 -38.62 -23.07 9.03
C LYS A 4 -38.73 -24.61 9.07
N SER A 5 -38.51 -25.35 7.99
CA SER A 5 -38.67 -26.82 8.02
C SER A 5 -37.44 -27.57 8.55
N LYS A 6 -36.23 -26.99 8.49
CA LYS A 6 -35.01 -27.60 9.03
C LYS A 6 -34.77 -27.30 10.52
N VAL A 7 -35.32 -26.21 11.06
CA VAL A 7 -35.21 -25.85 12.49
C VAL A 7 -36.18 -26.68 13.36
N LEU A 8 -37.29 -27.17 12.79
CA LEU A 8 -38.31 -27.94 13.54
C LEU A 8 -37.93 -29.42 13.79
N GLN A 9 -36.90 -29.94 13.10
CA GLN A 9 -36.49 -31.35 13.21
C GLN A 9 -35.40 -31.58 14.27
N ILE A 10 -34.69 -30.52 14.68
CA ILE A 10 -33.67 -30.58 15.74
C ILE A 10 -34.30 -30.36 17.13
N MET A 11 -35.38 -29.58 17.22
CA MET A 11 -36.09 -29.32 18.50
C MET A 11 -37.06 -30.43 18.94
N LYS A 12 -37.31 -31.46 18.13
CA LYS A 12 -38.22 -32.59 18.49
C LYS A 12 -37.54 -33.81 19.09
N ARG A 13 -36.21 -33.83 19.27
CA ARG A 13 -35.47 -34.95 19.90
C ARG A 13 -35.03 -34.72 21.35
N GLN A 14 -35.26 -33.53 21.92
CA GLN A 14 -34.86 -33.22 23.31
C GLN A 14 -36.04 -33.07 24.30
N LYS A 15 -37.30 -33.28 23.88
CA LYS A 15 -38.49 -33.10 24.74
C LYS A 15 -39.20 -34.41 25.15
N SER A 16 -38.51 -35.55 25.18
CA SER A 16 -39.13 -36.84 25.53
C SER A 16 -38.50 -37.58 26.72
N LYS A 17 -37.78 -36.91 27.61
CA LYS A 17 -37.30 -37.53 28.86
C LYS A 17 -37.20 -36.50 29.98
N GLU A 18 -38.34 -36.00 30.46
CA GLU A 18 -38.48 -35.43 31.81
C GLU A 18 -39.95 -35.13 32.10
N LYS A 19 -40.71 -36.18 32.40
CA LYS A 19 -41.98 -36.13 33.12
C LYS A 19 -42.12 -37.43 33.91
N GLN A 20 -41.63 -37.42 35.15
CA GLN A 20 -42.29 -38.08 36.28
C GLN A 20 -41.59 -37.69 37.59
N LYS A 21 -42.28 -36.87 38.39
CA LYS A 21 -42.03 -36.67 39.82
C LYS A 21 -42.92 -37.65 40.58
N SER A 22 -42.40 -38.29 41.64
CA SER A 22 -43.17 -38.57 42.86
C SER A 22 -42.27 -38.98 44.03
N PHE A 23 -42.37 -38.19 45.11
CA PHE A 23 -42.43 -38.50 46.55
C PHE A 23 -41.28 -39.14 47.36
N ASP A 24 -41.04 -38.45 48.49
CA ASP A 24 -40.76 -38.85 49.88
C ASP A 24 -39.36 -39.05 50.51
N SER A 25 -39.15 -38.19 51.53
CA SER A 25 -38.62 -38.33 52.91
C SER A 25 -37.20 -38.85 53.22
N ASP A 26 -36.53 -38.02 54.05
CA ASP A 26 -35.63 -38.31 55.18
C ASP A 26 -34.52 -39.37 55.05
N THR A 27 -33.26 -38.91 55.15
CA THR A 27 -32.30 -39.22 56.24
C THR A 27 -30.86 -38.83 55.83
N LYS A 28 -30.04 -38.50 56.83
CA LYS A 28 -28.68 -37.95 56.74
C LYS A 28 -27.62 -39.09 56.89
N PRO A 29 -26.30 -38.77 56.85
CA PRO A 29 -25.21 -39.20 55.93
C PRO A 29 -24.52 -40.55 56.37
N PRO A 30 -23.43 -41.14 55.79
CA PRO A 30 -22.17 -40.50 55.33
C PRO A 30 -21.27 -41.19 54.25
N SER A 31 -20.13 -40.53 53.98
CA SER A 31 -18.79 -41.06 53.66
C SER A 31 -18.43 -41.66 52.27
N LYS A 32 -17.55 -40.91 51.58
CA LYS A 32 -16.25 -41.30 50.96
C LYS A 32 -16.15 -42.61 50.15
N LYS A 33 -15.99 -42.51 48.81
CA LYS A 33 -14.70 -42.63 48.05
C LYS A 33 -14.90 -42.79 46.53
N HIS A 34 -14.20 -41.93 45.79
CA HIS A 34 -13.59 -42.03 44.45
C HIS A 34 -14.25 -42.79 43.27
N SER A 35 -14.61 -42.02 42.22
CA SER A 35 -14.26 -42.29 40.81
C SER A 35 -14.32 -40.95 40.04
N SER A 36 -13.18 -40.42 39.58
CA SER A 36 -12.76 -40.35 38.17
C SER A 36 -13.69 -39.55 37.24
N GLY A 37 -13.28 -38.33 36.90
CA GLY A 37 -13.93 -37.50 35.87
C GLY A 37 -13.24 -36.14 35.74
N LEU A 38 -12.38 -36.01 34.74
CA LEU A 38 -11.73 -34.77 34.29
C LEU A 38 -12.73 -33.62 34.09
N PRO A 39 -12.42 -32.39 34.57
CA PRO A 39 -13.05 -31.18 34.07
C PRO A 39 -12.09 -30.35 33.21
N GLU A 40 -12.68 -29.74 32.19
CA GLU A 40 -12.15 -28.65 31.38
C GLU A 40 -11.48 -27.56 32.22
N ILE A 41 -10.24 -27.23 31.89
CA ILE A 41 -9.56 -26.06 32.47
C ILE A 41 -10.08 -24.82 31.73
N ARG A 42 -11.16 -24.25 32.29
CA ARG A 42 -11.40 -22.81 32.26
C ARG A 42 -10.33 -22.16 33.14
N LEU A 43 -9.44 -21.38 32.56
CA LEU A 43 -8.53 -20.53 33.33
C LEU A 43 -9.38 -19.42 33.99
N GLN A 44 -9.84 -19.67 35.21
CA GLN A 44 -10.22 -18.64 36.15
C GLN A 44 -8.93 -17.90 36.54
N PHE A 45 -8.83 -16.62 36.17
CA PHE A 45 -7.94 -15.72 36.89
C PHE A 45 -8.59 -15.50 38.25
N GLU A 46 -7.95 -15.96 39.32
CA GLU A 46 -8.30 -15.57 40.68
C GLU A 46 -8.02 -14.08 40.83
N ASP A 47 -9.09 -13.31 40.97
CA ASP A 47 -9.09 -11.98 41.56
C ASP A 47 -8.56 -12.10 43.00
N GLN A 48 -7.26 -11.88 43.17
CA GLN A 48 -6.79 -11.34 44.44
C GLN A 48 -7.07 -9.85 44.42
N ASN A 49 -8.22 -9.50 45.00
CA ASN A 49 -8.50 -8.17 45.55
C ASN A 49 -7.33 -7.75 46.43
N ASN A 50 -6.39 -7.01 45.85
CA ASN A 50 -5.60 -6.04 46.57
C ASN A 50 -6.08 -4.68 46.09
N GLU A 51 -7.03 -4.12 46.85
CA GLU A 51 -7.43 -2.73 46.78
C GLU A 51 -6.23 -1.85 47.13
N ASN A 52 -5.33 -1.64 46.17
CA ASN A 52 -4.49 -0.47 46.09
C ASN A 52 -4.68 0.10 44.70
N LYS A 53 -5.71 0.95 44.60
CA LYS A 53 -5.94 1.86 43.48
C LYS A 53 -4.68 2.68 43.23
N ASN A 54 -3.87 2.30 42.25
CA ASN A 54 -3.14 3.27 41.45
C ASN A 54 -4.00 3.57 40.22
N ASN A 55 -5.08 4.33 40.45
CA ASN A 55 -5.73 5.10 39.40
C ASN A 55 -4.71 6.14 38.93
N TYR A 56 -3.89 5.82 37.93
CA TYR A 56 -3.18 6.85 37.18
C TYR A 56 -4.23 7.56 36.32
N ASN A 57 -4.76 8.65 36.89
CA ASN A 57 -5.76 9.49 36.26
C ASN A 57 -5.11 10.18 35.06
N PHE A 58 -5.72 10.16 33.88
CA PHE A 58 -5.19 10.86 32.70
C PHE A 58 -5.10 12.38 32.97
N GLN A 59 -5.91 12.89 33.92
CA GLN A 59 -5.78 14.25 34.47
C GLN A 59 -4.50 14.48 35.30
N GLU A 60 -3.98 13.48 36.02
CA GLU A 60 -2.70 13.61 36.74
C GLU A 60 -1.50 13.65 35.78
N VAL A 61 -1.63 13.09 34.57
CA VAL A 61 -0.62 13.17 33.50
C VAL A 61 -0.57 14.58 32.91
N THR A 62 -1.73 15.25 32.78
CA THR A 62 -1.79 16.68 32.44
C THR A 62 -1.38 17.61 33.59
N GLU A 63 -1.41 17.15 34.85
CA GLU A 63 -1.01 17.94 36.03
C GLU A 63 0.48 17.78 36.42
N LYS A 64 1.14 16.66 36.10
CA LYS A 64 2.58 16.45 36.38
C LYS A 64 3.53 16.97 35.31
N VAL A 65 3.02 17.29 34.12
CA VAL A 65 3.65 18.24 33.21
C VAL A 65 3.10 19.59 33.62
N GLU A 66 3.84 20.45 34.31
CA GLU A 66 3.50 21.88 34.20
C GLU A 66 3.71 22.21 32.72
N PRO A 67 2.65 22.37 31.89
CA PRO A 67 2.86 22.62 30.48
C PRO A 67 3.40 24.03 30.42
N LYS A 68 4.69 24.17 30.11
CA LYS A 68 5.27 25.50 29.90
C LYS A 68 4.56 26.23 28.74
N ASP A 69 3.83 25.49 27.90
CA ASP A 69 2.99 26.00 26.83
C ASP A 69 1.88 24.98 26.43
N PRO A 70 0.59 25.34 26.43
CA PRO A 70 -0.51 24.51 25.91
C PRO A 70 -0.36 24.11 24.43
N GLU A 71 0.30 24.93 23.60
CA GLU A 71 0.46 24.66 22.17
C GLU A 71 1.34 23.43 21.90
N PHE A 72 2.38 23.21 22.72
CA PHE A 72 3.24 22.04 22.59
C PHE A 72 2.50 20.75 22.94
N LEU A 73 1.56 20.81 23.89
CA LEU A 73 0.75 19.65 24.25
C LEU A 73 -0.21 19.29 23.12
N ASP A 74 -0.93 20.26 22.55
CA ASP A 74 -1.82 20.03 21.39
C ASP A 74 -1.07 19.39 20.22
N MET A 75 0.09 19.96 19.85
CA MET A 75 0.93 19.41 18.80
C MET A 75 1.34 17.97 19.10
N SER A 76 1.73 17.69 20.35
CA SER A 76 2.14 16.36 20.79
C SER A 76 1.00 15.33 20.71
N GLU A 77 -0.22 15.72 21.08
CA GLU A 77 -1.40 14.87 20.99
C GLU A 77 -1.80 14.57 19.55
N ARG A 78 -1.68 15.56 18.65
CA ARG A 78 -1.92 15.39 17.21
C ARG A 78 -0.89 14.46 16.58
N ILE A 79 0.39 14.58 16.93
CA ILE A 79 1.43 13.65 16.47
C ILE A 79 1.18 12.24 17.01
N LEU A 80 0.80 12.11 18.29
CA LEU A 80 0.43 10.81 18.85
C LEU A 80 -0.73 10.18 18.08
N GLU A 81 -1.77 10.94 17.73
CA GLU A 81 -2.89 10.42 16.93
C GLU A 81 -2.45 9.91 15.57
N ILE A 82 -1.56 10.64 14.88
CA ILE A 82 -0.97 10.16 13.62
C ILE A 82 -0.28 8.81 13.81
N LEU A 83 0.54 8.66 14.85
CA LEU A 83 1.24 7.40 15.13
C LEU A 83 0.24 6.27 15.46
N LEU A 84 -0.76 6.58 16.29
CA LEU A 84 -1.80 5.67 16.73
C LEU A 84 -2.63 5.16 15.56
N ASP A 85 -2.98 6.00 14.59
CA ASP A 85 -3.81 5.60 13.46
C ASP A 85 -3.01 4.92 12.35
N ASN A 86 -1.74 5.30 12.14
CA ASN A 86 -0.98 4.87 10.97
C ASN A 86 -0.04 3.69 11.22
N ILE A 87 0.62 3.59 12.38
CA ILE A 87 1.66 2.56 12.58
C ILE A 87 1.59 1.80 13.90
N LEU A 88 1.05 2.36 14.99
CA LEU A 88 1.12 1.68 16.29
C LEU A 88 0.20 0.45 16.35
N TYR A 89 0.78 -0.67 16.78
CA TYR A 89 0.08 -1.95 16.87
C TYR A 89 -0.81 -2.02 18.13
N GLY A 90 -1.97 -2.66 18.00
CA GLY A 90 -2.83 -2.97 19.15
C GLY A 90 -3.63 -1.78 19.69
N TYR A 91 -3.46 -0.56 19.19
CA TYR A 91 -4.32 0.56 19.59
C TYR A 91 -5.80 0.27 19.25
N LYS A 92 -6.71 0.63 20.17
CA LYS A 92 -8.17 0.34 20.17
C LYS A 92 -8.57 -1.13 20.26
N THR A 93 -7.61 -2.07 20.22
CA THR A 93 -7.88 -3.53 20.22
C THR A 93 -7.27 -4.25 21.41
N LEU A 94 -6.01 -3.94 21.74
CA LEU A 94 -5.24 -4.51 22.85
C LEU A 94 -4.85 -3.46 23.88
N TYR A 95 -4.64 -2.22 23.44
CA TYR A 95 -4.18 -1.10 24.25
C TYR A 95 -5.09 0.12 24.08
N GLN A 96 -5.25 0.87 25.16
CA GLN A 96 -5.95 2.15 25.20
C GLN A 96 -5.00 3.31 24.93
N ARG A 97 -5.54 4.50 24.65
CA ARG A 97 -4.72 5.72 24.45
C ARG A 97 -3.83 6.00 25.68
N SER A 98 -4.33 5.72 26.88
CA SER A 98 -3.63 5.94 28.15
C SER A 98 -2.33 5.17 28.30
N ASP A 99 -2.24 3.99 27.69
CA ASP A 99 -1.06 3.13 27.78
C ASP A 99 0.15 3.77 27.08
N TYR A 100 -0.09 4.69 26.14
CA TYR A 100 0.93 5.41 25.39
C TYR A 100 1.42 6.70 26.07
N SER A 101 1.15 6.89 27.37
CA SER A 101 1.60 8.07 28.12
C SER A 101 3.12 8.32 27.99
N LYS A 102 3.95 7.27 28.11
CA LYS A 102 5.41 7.39 27.91
C LYS A 102 5.80 7.89 26.51
N LEU A 103 5.03 7.52 25.48
CA LEU A 103 5.25 8.03 24.13
C LEU A 103 4.87 9.51 24.06
N LEU A 104 3.73 9.88 24.64
CA LEU A 104 3.26 11.27 24.67
C LEU A 104 4.27 12.18 25.36
N TYR A 105 4.78 11.80 26.54
CA TYR A 105 5.83 12.55 27.24
C TYR A 105 7.08 12.71 26.35
N ARG A 106 7.50 11.63 25.68
CA ARG A 106 8.66 11.70 24.80
C ARG A 106 8.43 12.63 23.60
N ILE A 107 7.24 12.60 23.01
CA ILE A 107 6.85 13.50 21.93
C ILE A 107 6.88 14.95 22.45
N TYR A 108 6.31 15.20 23.62
CA TYR A 108 6.28 16.52 24.25
C TYR A 108 7.68 17.10 24.49
N ASP A 109 8.61 16.31 25.02
CA ASP A 109 10.00 16.74 25.21
C ASP A 109 10.63 17.17 23.88
N LEU A 110 10.43 16.39 22.81
CA LEU A 110 10.98 16.70 21.49
C LEU A 110 10.32 17.94 20.86
N VAL A 111 9.01 18.09 21.02
CA VAL A 111 8.24 19.24 20.51
C VAL A 111 8.65 20.52 21.23
N SER A 112 8.72 20.50 22.56
CA SER A 112 9.10 21.68 23.37
C SER A 112 10.54 22.13 23.12
N GLU A 113 11.44 21.21 22.77
CA GLU A 113 12.81 21.50 22.34
C GLU A 113 12.93 21.81 20.84
N ARG A 114 11.83 21.80 20.07
CA ARG A 114 11.80 22.02 18.61
C ARG A 114 12.75 21.11 17.83
N ARG A 115 12.90 19.86 18.26
CA ARG A 115 13.80 18.88 17.65
C ARG A 115 13.09 18.02 16.61
N VAL A 116 13.80 17.68 15.54
CA VAL A 116 13.38 16.65 14.58
C VAL A 116 13.00 15.38 15.32
N MET A 117 11.82 14.83 15.01
CA MET A 117 11.34 13.61 15.66
C MET A 117 12.01 12.38 15.07
N LYS A 118 13.00 11.85 15.77
CA LYS A 118 13.74 10.65 15.33
C LYS A 118 13.03 9.38 15.81
N PHE A 119 12.66 8.51 14.88
CA PHE A 119 12.18 7.17 15.18
C PHE A 119 13.28 6.17 14.87
N PHE A 120 13.58 5.26 15.78
CA PHE A 120 14.59 4.22 15.54
C PHE A 120 13.95 2.84 15.54
N LEU A 121 14.15 2.11 14.46
CA LEU A 121 13.52 0.82 14.19
C LEU A 121 14.57 -0.24 13.82
N PRO A 122 14.94 -1.15 14.74
CA PRO A 122 15.61 -2.39 14.39
C PRO A 122 14.64 -3.29 13.62
N ALA A 123 14.89 -3.51 12.33
CA ALA A 123 14.02 -4.27 11.45
C ALA A 123 14.71 -4.52 10.10
N PHE A 124 14.04 -5.29 9.23
CA PHE A 124 14.49 -5.56 7.86
C PHE A 124 15.92 -6.16 7.80
N PRO A 125 16.16 -7.32 8.45
CA PRO A 125 17.45 -7.98 8.40
C PRO A 125 17.72 -8.53 6.99
N VAL A 126 16.90 -9.50 6.59
CA VAL A 126 16.98 -10.26 5.33
C VAL A 126 15.71 -11.12 5.21
N LYS A 127 15.33 -11.52 3.98
CA LYS A 127 14.27 -12.53 3.78
C LYS A 127 14.59 -13.84 4.50
N SER A 128 13.54 -14.49 5.03
CA SER A 128 13.56 -15.83 5.60
C SER A 128 14.37 -16.83 4.77
N SER A 129 15.11 -17.72 5.44
CA SER A 129 15.78 -18.85 4.79
C SER A 129 14.81 -19.84 4.14
N ASN A 130 13.52 -19.85 4.54
CA ASN A 130 12.47 -20.71 3.98
C ASN A 130 11.81 -20.10 2.74
N LYS A 131 12.50 -20.17 1.60
CA LYS A 131 12.05 -19.70 0.27
C LYS A 131 10.96 -20.58 -0.36
N PHE A 132 10.64 -21.73 0.24
CA PHE A 132 9.64 -22.67 -0.26
C PHE A 132 8.25 -22.34 0.26
N GLN A 133 8.16 -22.06 1.58
CA GLN A 133 6.89 -21.89 2.26
C GLN A 133 6.60 -20.45 2.67
N LYS A 134 7.61 -19.66 3.05
CA LYS A 134 7.41 -18.35 3.68
C LYS A 134 7.50 -17.17 2.71
N VAL A 135 8.56 -17.10 1.91
CA VAL A 135 8.93 -15.91 1.12
C VAL A 135 9.14 -16.22 -0.36
N LEU A 136 9.08 -15.20 -1.22
CA LEU A 136 9.20 -15.36 -2.67
C LEU A 136 10.63 -15.68 -3.13
N GLY A 137 11.63 -15.08 -2.48
CA GLY A 137 13.04 -15.20 -2.84
C GLY A 137 13.95 -14.58 -1.77
N VAL A 138 15.12 -14.09 -2.19
CA VAL A 138 16.08 -13.37 -1.32
C VAL A 138 15.88 -11.85 -1.33
N ASP A 139 15.30 -11.33 -2.40
CA ASP A 139 15.15 -9.89 -2.64
C ASP A 139 13.92 -9.32 -1.93
N VAL A 140 13.83 -8.00 -1.86
CA VAL A 140 12.64 -7.29 -1.42
C VAL A 140 11.47 -7.52 -2.39
N ASP A 141 10.26 -7.60 -1.85
CA ASP A 141 9.05 -7.80 -2.64
C ASP A 141 7.95 -6.82 -2.21
N PHE A 142 6.71 -6.99 -2.69
CA PHE A 142 5.65 -6.01 -2.43
C PHE A 142 5.32 -5.89 -0.93
N ALA A 143 5.67 -6.88 -0.10
CA ALA A 143 5.50 -6.78 1.34
C ALA A 143 6.38 -5.66 1.93
N GLU A 144 7.65 -5.57 1.54
CA GLU A 144 8.51 -4.44 1.92
C GLU A 144 7.98 -3.13 1.34
N SER A 145 7.45 -3.15 0.11
CA SER A 145 6.90 -1.96 -0.54
C SER A 145 5.78 -1.32 0.27
N ILE A 146 4.79 -2.11 0.73
CA ILE A 146 3.71 -1.63 1.61
C ILE A 146 4.26 -1.10 2.93
N ALA A 147 5.22 -1.80 3.52
CA ALA A 147 5.80 -1.41 4.80
C ALA A 147 6.52 -0.05 4.72
N ILE A 148 7.34 0.14 3.68
CA ILE A 148 8.04 1.41 3.45
C ILE A 148 7.05 2.53 3.11
N ASP A 149 6.03 2.28 2.30
CA ASP A 149 4.97 3.27 2.05
C ASP A 149 4.30 3.74 3.34
N ASN A 150 4.00 2.81 4.26
CA ASN A 150 3.35 3.19 5.52
C ASN A 150 4.25 4.06 6.41
N LEU A 151 5.56 3.75 6.44
CA LEU A 151 6.54 4.55 7.16
C LEU A 151 6.70 5.95 6.56
N ILE A 152 6.85 6.07 5.23
CA ILE A 152 6.96 7.36 4.54
C ILE A 152 5.70 8.20 4.79
N LYS A 153 4.50 7.63 4.58
CA LYS A 153 3.23 8.35 4.80
C LYS A 153 3.10 8.88 6.22
N THR A 154 3.55 8.10 7.21
CA THR A 154 3.51 8.53 8.60
C THR A 154 4.46 9.69 8.86
N ALA A 155 5.70 9.62 8.34
CA ALA A 155 6.66 10.73 8.45
C ALA A 155 6.13 12.01 7.77
N ARG A 156 5.59 11.91 6.54
CA ARG A 156 5.02 13.05 5.82
C ARG A 156 3.84 13.70 6.55
N LYS A 157 2.97 12.90 7.18
CA LYS A 157 1.87 13.42 7.99
C LYS A 157 2.38 14.22 9.20
N ILE A 158 3.46 13.78 9.84
CA ILE A 158 4.08 14.53 10.94
C ILE A 158 4.74 15.81 10.41
N GLU A 159 5.50 15.74 9.31
CA GLU A 159 6.09 16.92 8.65
C GLU A 159 5.05 17.98 8.24
N GLY A 160 3.83 17.56 7.87
CA GLY A 160 2.75 18.47 7.52
C GLY A 160 2.26 19.34 8.68
N ILE A 161 2.38 18.86 9.92
CA ILE A 161 1.90 19.58 11.11
C ILE A 161 3.02 20.10 12.00
N TYR A 162 4.21 19.50 11.95
CA TYR A 162 5.32 19.79 12.85
C TYR A 162 6.53 20.28 12.06
N GLN A 163 6.90 21.55 12.25
CA GLN A 163 7.92 22.25 11.44
C GLN A 163 9.29 21.57 11.45
N ALA A 164 9.71 20.97 12.58
CA ALA A 164 11.00 20.27 12.66
C ALA A 164 10.95 18.89 11.97
N GLY A 165 9.77 18.40 11.61
CA GLY A 165 9.59 17.17 10.84
C GLY A 165 9.83 15.87 11.61
N ALA A 166 9.83 14.77 10.87
CA ALA A 166 10.05 13.43 11.38
C ALA A 166 11.05 12.68 10.50
N TYR A 167 11.87 11.84 11.14
CA TYR A 167 12.91 11.07 10.47
C TYR A 167 13.00 9.67 11.05
N ILE A 168 13.02 8.66 10.20
CA ILE A 168 13.00 7.25 10.58
C ILE A 168 14.35 6.63 10.27
N ILE A 169 15.01 6.08 11.28
CA ILE A 169 16.24 5.32 11.16
C ILE A 169 15.89 3.84 11.25
N ILE A 170 15.95 3.16 10.12
CA ILE A 170 15.86 1.70 10.05
C ILE A 170 17.27 1.14 10.23
N MET A 171 17.49 0.39 11.32
CA MET A 171 18.72 -0.35 11.52
C MET A 171 18.47 -1.81 11.12
N SER A 172 19.04 -2.22 9.99
CA SER A 172 19.06 -3.62 9.59
C SER A 172 19.78 -4.44 10.65
N ASP A 173 19.03 -5.32 11.30
CA ASP A 173 19.48 -6.16 12.41
C ASP A 173 20.10 -7.49 11.93
N TYR A 174 20.45 -7.60 10.64
CA TYR A 174 21.14 -8.77 10.09
C TYR A 174 22.44 -9.06 10.84
N HIS A 175 23.35 -8.08 10.94
CA HIS A 175 24.63 -8.23 11.66
C HIS A 175 24.46 -8.41 13.17
N THR A 176 23.25 -8.21 13.70
CA THR A 176 22.94 -8.61 15.08
C THR A 176 22.81 -10.13 15.15
N PHE A 177 22.07 -10.74 14.22
CA PHE A 177 21.55 -12.10 14.34
C PHE A 177 22.10 -13.12 13.31
N ASP A 178 23.02 -12.73 12.44
CA ASP A 178 23.59 -13.54 11.35
C ASP A 178 23.97 -14.98 11.74
N GLN A 179 24.53 -15.17 12.94
CA GLN A 179 24.91 -16.50 13.48
C GLN A 179 23.74 -17.48 13.64
N TYR A 180 22.51 -16.98 13.71
CA TYR A 180 21.33 -17.74 14.11
C TYR A 180 20.29 -17.92 12.99
N ILE A 181 20.30 -17.03 11.99
CA ILE A 181 19.27 -16.98 10.94
C ILE A 181 19.58 -17.85 9.70
N GLN A 182 20.78 -18.45 9.62
CA GLN A 182 21.21 -19.34 8.52
C GLN A 182 21.04 -18.72 7.11
N VAL A 183 21.30 -17.42 7.00
CA VAL A 183 21.31 -16.70 5.73
C VAL A 183 22.72 -16.18 5.50
N ASP A 184 23.20 -16.30 4.26
CA ASP A 184 24.53 -15.87 3.86
C ASP A 184 24.62 -14.35 3.61
N GLU A 185 25.84 -13.83 3.64
CA GLU A 185 26.12 -12.39 3.45
C GLU A 185 25.70 -11.87 2.07
N GLU A 186 25.73 -12.71 1.03
CA GLU A 186 25.32 -12.30 -0.32
C GLU A 186 23.81 -12.09 -0.40
N SER A 187 23.02 -13.00 0.19
CA SER A 187 21.58 -12.82 0.35
C SER A 187 21.24 -11.54 1.14
N TYR A 188 22.03 -11.21 2.17
CA TYR A 188 21.89 -9.94 2.89
C TYR A 188 22.19 -8.73 2.00
N LYS A 189 23.29 -8.74 1.24
CA LYS A 189 23.64 -7.64 0.32
C LYS A 189 22.54 -7.37 -0.70
N ILE A 190 22.00 -8.43 -1.31
CA ILE A 190 20.88 -8.32 -2.25
C ILE A 190 19.68 -7.66 -1.58
N TYR A 191 19.28 -8.14 -0.41
CA TYR A 191 18.13 -7.60 0.31
C TYR A 191 18.34 -6.15 0.76
N HIS A 192 19.51 -5.83 1.32
CA HIS A 192 19.83 -4.51 1.84
C HIS A 192 19.90 -3.45 0.73
N GLU A 193 20.55 -3.78 -0.39
CA GLU A 193 20.60 -2.89 -1.55
C GLU A 193 19.22 -2.77 -2.23
N GLY A 194 18.47 -3.87 -2.32
CA GLY A 194 17.09 -3.85 -2.80
C GLY A 194 16.19 -2.95 -1.95
N LEU A 195 16.33 -2.99 -0.63
CA LEU A 195 15.57 -2.14 0.29
C LEU A 195 15.95 -0.66 0.16
N LYS A 196 17.24 -0.36 0.01
CA LYS A 196 17.73 0.99 -0.25
C LYS A 196 17.14 1.55 -1.55
N GLN A 197 17.19 0.76 -2.64
CA GLN A 197 16.59 1.15 -3.92
C GLN A 197 15.07 1.30 -3.82
N MET A 198 14.40 0.50 -2.99
CA MET A 198 12.96 0.60 -2.77
C MET A 198 12.58 1.91 -2.06
N ILE A 199 13.30 2.28 -1.00
CA ILE A 199 13.13 3.58 -0.30
C ILE A 199 13.31 4.73 -1.29
N HIS A 200 14.38 4.67 -2.09
CA HIS A 200 14.66 5.67 -3.12
C HIS A 200 13.54 5.77 -4.16
N SER A 201 13.08 4.63 -4.69
CA SER A 201 12.01 4.56 -5.71
C SER A 201 10.66 5.11 -5.23
N LYS A 202 10.50 5.32 -3.92
CA LYS A 202 9.27 5.81 -3.29
C LYS A 202 9.37 7.25 -2.80
N GLY A 203 10.49 7.94 -3.03
CA GLY A 203 10.68 9.32 -2.54
C GLY A 203 10.88 9.41 -1.03
N GLY A 204 11.52 8.40 -0.43
CA GLY A 204 11.73 8.32 1.02
C GLY A 204 13.13 8.66 1.51
N ASP A 205 14.07 9.05 0.63
CA ASP A 205 15.50 9.22 0.99
C ASP A 205 15.75 10.31 2.05
N ASP A 206 14.89 11.30 2.11
CA ASP A 206 14.95 12.44 3.04
C ASP A 206 14.28 12.16 4.39
N VAL A 207 13.43 11.13 4.48
CA VAL A 207 12.70 10.76 5.71
C VAL A 207 13.08 9.40 6.28
N ILE A 208 13.74 8.53 5.51
CA ILE A 208 14.18 7.21 5.95
C ILE A 208 15.68 7.03 5.73
N GLN A 209 16.41 6.76 6.81
CA GLN A 209 17.77 6.26 6.76
C GLN A 209 17.79 4.75 6.94
N LEU A 210 18.47 4.04 6.03
CA LEU A 210 18.82 2.64 6.24
C LEU A 210 20.28 2.55 6.72
N ILE A 211 20.48 1.99 7.91
CA ILE A 211 21.81 1.74 8.49
C ILE A 211 21.97 0.26 8.90
N SER A 212 23.18 -0.13 9.24
CA SER A 212 23.48 -1.42 9.88
C SER A 212 24.36 -1.17 11.13
N LEU A 213 24.67 -2.22 11.91
CA LEU A 213 25.61 -2.09 13.03
C LEU A 213 26.98 -1.54 12.62
N SER A 214 27.42 -1.76 11.36
CA SER A 214 28.67 -1.20 10.86
C SER A 214 28.67 0.34 10.76
N TYR A 215 27.53 1.00 10.97
CA TYR A 215 27.44 2.46 10.98
C TYR A 215 27.99 3.09 12.27
N PHE A 216 28.08 2.32 13.36
CA PHE A 216 28.56 2.84 14.64
C PHE A 216 30.07 2.69 14.74
N LYS A 217 30.73 3.74 15.26
CA LYS A 217 32.20 3.83 15.37
C LYS A 217 32.85 2.63 16.07
N GLN A 218 32.14 2.02 17.02
CA GLN A 218 32.58 0.82 17.73
C GLN A 218 32.79 -0.40 16.81
N PHE A 219 32.21 -0.38 15.61
CA PHE A 219 32.30 -1.44 14.62
C PHE A 219 33.08 -1.05 13.35
N ASP A 220 33.59 0.18 13.23
CA ASP A 220 34.29 0.68 12.01
C ASP A 220 35.46 -0.23 11.58
N SER A 221 36.19 -0.77 12.56
CA SER A 221 37.35 -1.67 12.33
C SER A 221 37.03 -3.15 12.48
N VAL A 222 35.75 -3.50 12.69
CA VAL A 222 35.33 -4.89 12.92
C VAL A 222 34.92 -5.50 11.58
N PRO A 223 35.56 -6.60 11.12
CA PRO A 223 35.13 -7.29 9.91
C PRO A 223 33.65 -7.71 10.02
N GLN A 224 32.85 -7.54 8.96
CA GLN A 224 31.39 -7.78 8.98
C GLN A 224 31.00 -9.11 9.65
N ARG A 225 31.70 -10.20 9.28
CA ARG A 225 31.52 -11.56 9.84
C ARG A 225 31.72 -11.71 11.36
N ARG A 226 32.33 -10.71 12.03
CA ARG A 226 32.59 -10.70 13.47
C ARG A 226 31.72 -9.70 14.23
N ILE A 227 30.94 -8.87 13.55
CA ILE A 227 30.14 -7.81 14.21
C ILE A 227 29.22 -8.41 15.28
N SER A 228 28.50 -9.49 14.97
CA SER A 228 27.62 -10.16 15.93
C SER A 228 28.38 -10.73 17.13
N GLN A 229 29.58 -11.29 16.92
CA GLN A 229 30.44 -11.81 17.98
C GLN A 229 30.88 -10.67 18.89
N THR A 230 31.41 -9.60 18.31
CA THR A 230 31.90 -8.42 19.04
C THR A 230 30.77 -7.76 19.82
N LEU A 231 29.56 -7.67 19.26
CA LEU A 231 28.38 -7.19 19.98
C LEU A 231 28.10 -8.06 21.22
N ALA A 232 28.10 -9.39 21.06
CA ALA A 232 27.83 -10.32 22.15
C ALA A 232 28.91 -10.26 23.24
N GLU A 233 30.19 -10.25 22.86
CA GLU A 233 31.34 -10.24 23.76
C GLU A 233 31.38 -8.96 24.60
N ASN A 234 31.10 -7.80 23.99
CA ASN A 234 31.24 -6.51 24.65
C ASN A 234 29.96 -6.08 25.39
N TYR A 235 28.78 -6.52 24.96
CA TYR A 235 27.50 -6.00 25.45
C TYR A 235 26.50 -7.08 25.89
N GLY A 236 26.72 -8.35 25.57
CA GLY A 236 25.77 -9.44 25.84
C GLY A 236 25.73 -9.94 27.28
N GLY A 237 26.69 -9.51 28.12
CA GLY A 237 26.82 -9.93 29.50
C GLY A 237 27.04 -11.45 29.61
N ASN A 238 28.30 -11.88 29.68
CA ASN A 238 28.67 -13.31 29.75
C ASN A 238 27.91 -14.10 30.84
N ALA A 239 27.48 -13.43 31.91
CA ALA A 239 26.63 -14.01 32.94
C ALA A 239 25.24 -14.44 32.43
N PHE A 240 24.52 -13.58 31.70
CA PHE A 240 23.13 -13.83 31.26
C PHE A 240 22.99 -15.10 30.42
N ARG A 241 23.90 -15.29 29.46
CA ARG A 241 23.87 -16.49 28.61
C ARG A 241 24.21 -17.76 29.40
N ALA A 242 25.11 -17.66 30.38
CA ALA A 242 25.48 -18.79 31.24
C ALA A 242 24.33 -19.15 32.22
N SER A 243 23.60 -18.16 32.74
CA SER A 243 22.45 -18.34 33.64
C SER A 243 21.11 -18.55 32.92
N PHE A 244 21.07 -18.50 31.59
CA PHE A 244 19.82 -18.49 30.80
C PHE A 244 18.83 -19.61 31.14
N SER A 245 19.33 -20.81 31.45
CA SER A 245 18.48 -21.96 31.81
C SER A 245 17.77 -21.76 33.16
N GLU A 246 18.42 -21.09 34.12
CA GLU A 246 17.81 -20.74 35.40
C GLU A 246 16.87 -19.52 35.23
N GLU A 247 17.26 -18.53 34.44
CA GLU A 247 16.44 -17.35 34.19
C GLU A 247 15.09 -17.69 33.53
N ILE A 248 15.07 -18.63 32.58
CA ILE A 248 13.81 -19.11 31.98
C ILE A 248 12.89 -19.75 33.03
N LYS A 249 13.43 -20.48 34.00
CA LYS A 249 12.62 -21.12 35.05
C LYS A 249 11.99 -20.07 35.97
N LEU A 250 12.73 -19.00 36.23
CA LEU A 250 12.33 -17.93 37.14
C LEU A 250 11.40 -16.90 36.50
N SER A 251 11.40 -16.76 35.17
CA SER A 251 10.62 -15.75 34.44
C SER A 251 9.61 -16.38 33.46
N PRO A 252 8.32 -16.42 33.81
CA PRO A 252 7.26 -16.88 32.90
C PRO A 252 7.24 -16.12 31.57
N THR A 253 7.50 -14.81 31.61
CA THR A 253 7.59 -13.95 30.41
C THR A 253 8.76 -14.34 29.51
N LEU A 254 9.93 -14.64 30.09
CA LEU A 254 11.08 -15.10 29.32
C LEU A 254 10.86 -16.50 28.73
N LEU A 255 10.23 -17.41 29.49
CA LEU A 255 9.84 -18.74 29.00
C LEU A 255 8.86 -18.65 27.81
N GLN A 256 7.89 -17.73 27.87
CA GLN A 256 6.96 -17.48 26.78
C GLN A 256 7.70 -16.99 25.53
N LYS A 257 8.58 -15.99 25.67
CA LYS A 257 9.43 -15.48 24.56
C LYS A 257 10.29 -16.58 23.94
N TYR A 258 10.95 -17.38 24.77
CA TYR A 258 11.77 -18.52 24.32
C TYR A 258 10.95 -19.56 23.58
N THR A 259 9.75 -19.89 24.07
CA THR A 259 8.85 -20.85 23.43
C THR A 259 8.34 -20.33 22.08
N GLN A 260 7.98 -19.05 22.00
CA GLN A 260 7.57 -18.39 20.75
C GLN A 260 8.71 -18.40 19.72
N GLN A 261 9.94 -18.06 20.14
CA GLN A 261 11.11 -18.10 19.25
C GLN A 261 11.37 -19.50 18.71
N LYS A 262 11.29 -20.54 19.55
CA LYS A 262 11.43 -21.92 19.09
C LYS A 262 10.35 -22.31 18.06
N LYS A 263 9.10 -21.89 18.26
CA LYS A 263 8.01 -22.15 17.32
C LYS A 263 8.28 -21.45 15.97
N PHE A 264 8.76 -20.21 16.02
CA PHE A 264 9.13 -19.43 14.84
C PHE A 264 10.25 -20.14 14.03
N PHE A 265 11.39 -20.46 14.66
CA PHE A 265 12.52 -21.10 13.98
C PHE A 265 12.26 -22.54 13.55
N LYS A 266 11.30 -23.24 14.17
CA LYS A 266 10.87 -24.56 13.72
C LYS A 266 10.37 -24.53 12.27
N LEU A 267 9.66 -23.47 11.88
CA LEU A 267 9.20 -23.28 10.50
C LEU A 267 10.30 -22.67 9.62
N ASP A 268 11.06 -21.71 10.13
CA ASP A 268 12.12 -21.04 9.36
C ASP A 268 13.21 -22.02 8.91
N LEU A 269 13.65 -22.89 9.82
CA LEU A 269 14.68 -23.89 9.56
C LEU A 269 14.12 -25.25 9.11
N SER A 270 12.82 -25.34 8.81
CA SER A 270 12.16 -26.61 8.50
C SER A 270 12.79 -27.31 7.30
N HIS A 271 13.19 -26.52 6.29
CA HIS A 271 13.80 -27.03 5.07
C HIS A 271 15.26 -27.44 5.30
N SER A 272 16.08 -26.57 5.92
CA SER A 272 17.50 -26.88 6.20
C SER A 272 17.65 -28.08 7.13
N LEU A 273 16.74 -28.23 8.09
CA LEU A 273 16.73 -29.33 9.05
C LEU A 273 15.88 -30.53 8.59
N ARG A 274 15.34 -30.55 7.36
CA ARG A 274 14.44 -31.62 6.88
C ARG A 274 15.06 -33.01 6.95
N ARG A 275 16.39 -33.13 6.80
CA ARG A 275 17.11 -34.42 6.87
C ARG A 275 17.78 -34.70 8.23
N SER A 276 17.75 -33.76 9.17
CA SER A 276 18.39 -33.91 10.48
C SER A 276 17.61 -34.85 11.42
N PRO A 277 18.25 -35.59 12.34
CA PRO A 277 17.53 -36.33 13.38
C PRO A 277 16.73 -35.41 14.32
N ASN A 278 15.64 -35.90 14.91
CA ASN A 278 14.79 -35.12 15.82
C ASN A 278 15.54 -34.55 17.04
N SER A 279 16.52 -35.28 17.58
CA SER A 279 17.40 -34.81 18.66
C SER A 279 18.19 -33.57 18.23
N LYS A 280 18.89 -33.65 17.09
CA LYS A 280 19.64 -32.54 16.49
C LYS A 280 18.74 -31.35 16.19
N ARG A 281 17.52 -31.56 15.66
CA ARG A 281 16.54 -30.48 15.44
C ARG A 281 16.20 -29.74 16.74
N LYS A 282 15.87 -30.48 17.80
CA LYS A 282 15.53 -29.89 19.11
C LYS A 282 16.71 -29.12 19.70
N GLN A 283 17.93 -29.63 19.54
CA GLN A 283 19.15 -28.97 19.99
C GLN A 283 19.38 -27.65 19.26
N VAL A 284 19.39 -27.66 17.91
CA VAL A 284 19.57 -26.46 17.09
C VAL A 284 18.51 -25.40 17.43
N LEU A 285 17.24 -25.79 17.58
CA LEU A 285 16.18 -24.85 17.94
C LEU A 285 16.36 -24.25 19.35
N LYS A 286 16.92 -25.00 20.30
CA LYS A 286 17.26 -24.50 21.63
C LYS A 286 18.39 -23.48 21.53
N GLU A 287 19.48 -23.83 20.84
CA GLU A 287 20.66 -22.96 20.67
C GLU A 287 20.32 -21.65 19.96
N VAL A 288 19.57 -21.72 18.86
CA VAL A 288 19.10 -20.55 18.10
C VAL A 288 18.19 -19.68 18.95
N ALA A 289 17.19 -20.24 19.64
CA ALA A 289 16.27 -19.45 20.45
C ALA A 289 16.96 -18.77 21.64
N THR A 290 17.87 -19.48 22.33
CA THR A 290 18.71 -18.88 23.38
C THR A 290 19.58 -17.76 22.81
N GLY A 291 20.26 -18.05 21.70
CA GLY A 291 21.15 -17.10 21.04
C GLY A 291 20.45 -15.81 20.63
N MET A 292 19.30 -15.90 19.96
CA MET A 292 18.51 -14.75 19.54
C MET A 292 18.09 -13.87 20.71
N ILE A 293 17.67 -14.45 21.83
CA ILE A 293 17.27 -13.67 23.01
C ILE A 293 18.47 -12.99 23.64
N SER A 294 19.57 -13.73 23.88
CA SER A 294 20.80 -13.14 24.45
C SER A 294 21.36 -12.04 23.57
N GLN A 295 21.29 -12.21 22.24
CA GLN A 295 21.76 -11.21 21.30
C GLN A 295 20.87 -9.95 21.28
N GLY A 296 19.57 -10.12 21.46
CA GLY A 296 18.65 -8.99 21.64
C GLY A 296 18.97 -8.18 22.90
N VAL A 297 19.34 -8.85 24.01
CA VAL A 297 19.82 -8.18 25.23
C VAL A 297 21.12 -7.42 24.96
N ALA A 298 22.07 -8.03 24.25
CA ALA A 298 23.31 -7.38 23.86
C ALA A 298 23.06 -6.12 23.03
N LEU A 299 22.15 -6.21 22.06
CA LEU A 299 21.76 -5.09 21.21
C LEU A 299 21.12 -3.96 22.04
N ASP A 300 20.19 -4.27 22.93
CA ASP A 300 19.57 -3.27 23.80
C ASP A 300 20.60 -2.57 24.71
N ALA A 301 21.56 -3.32 25.26
CA ALA A 301 22.63 -2.79 26.10
C ALA A 301 23.64 -1.93 25.30
N PHE A 302 23.93 -2.30 24.05
CA PHE A 302 24.73 -1.48 23.15
C PHE A 302 24.04 -0.16 22.83
N LEU A 303 22.76 -0.23 22.45
CA LEU A 303 21.98 0.91 22.00
C LEU A 303 21.69 1.92 23.11
N SER A 304 21.53 1.46 24.36
CA SER A 304 21.36 2.37 25.50
C SER A 304 22.60 3.24 25.77
N GLN A 305 23.76 2.88 25.21
CA GLN A 305 25.01 3.64 25.31
C GLN A 305 25.26 4.55 24.10
N GLN A 306 24.41 4.51 23.06
CA GLN A 306 24.66 5.24 21.82
C GLN A 306 24.11 6.66 21.85
N LYS A 307 25.00 7.61 22.14
CA LYS A 307 24.67 9.05 22.09
C LYS A 307 24.21 9.55 20.72
N CYS A 308 24.66 8.91 19.63
CA CYS A 308 24.26 9.29 18.27
C CYS A 308 22.78 9.00 17.97
N ILE A 309 22.14 8.15 18.77
CA ILE A 309 20.72 7.86 18.71
C ILE A 309 19.99 8.60 19.84
N ASP A 310 20.62 9.47 20.64
CA ASP A 310 19.94 10.25 21.68
C ASP A 310 18.74 11.02 21.09
N ASN A 311 17.68 11.18 21.88
CA ASN A 311 16.49 11.95 21.49
C ASN A 311 15.64 11.29 20.39
N TYR A 312 15.41 9.99 20.56
CA TYR A 312 14.58 9.18 19.67
C TYR A 312 13.39 8.50 20.37
N VAL A 313 12.45 8.06 19.55
CA VAL A 313 11.36 7.14 19.88
C VAL A 313 11.75 5.73 19.41
N ARG A 314 11.83 4.77 20.34
CA ARG A 314 12.19 3.37 20.05
C ARG A 314 10.99 2.61 19.52
N LEU A 315 11.00 2.33 18.22
CA LEU A 315 10.02 1.45 17.57
C LEU A 315 10.45 -0.03 17.67
N SER A 316 9.51 -0.94 17.50
CA SER A 316 9.75 -2.39 17.53
C SER A 316 8.80 -3.16 16.60
N ILE A 317 9.28 -4.25 16.00
CA ILE A 317 8.47 -5.22 15.25
C ILE A 317 7.98 -6.40 16.12
N HIS A 318 8.27 -6.35 17.42
CA HIS A 318 7.81 -7.31 18.40
C HIS A 318 6.74 -6.70 19.29
N GLN A 319 5.85 -7.55 19.82
CA GLN A 319 4.83 -7.12 20.77
C GLN A 319 5.49 -6.76 22.10
N HIS A 320 5.34 -5.49 22.47
CA HIS A 320 5.73 -4.95 23.75
C HIS A 320 4.56 -4.15 24.31
N HIS A 321 4.36 -4.19 25.63
CA HIS A 321 3.47 -3.24 26.27
C HIS A 321 4.02 -1.82 26.04
N PRO A 322 3.19 -0.82 25.66
CA PRO A 322 3.65 0.55 25.41
C PRO A 322 4.44 1.16 26.59
N GLU A 323 4.12 0.78 27.83
CA GLU A 323 4.85 1.24 29.02
C GLU A 323 6.31 0.76 29.10
N THR A 324 6.73 -0.20 28.28
CA THR A 324 8.14 -0.61 28.24
C THR A 324 9.05 0.44 27.60
N GLY A 325 8.49 1.47 26.95
CA GLY A 325 9.23 2.46 26.17
C GLY A 325 9.69 1.94 24.80
N LYS A 326 9.27 0.73 24.42
CA LYS A 326 9.43 0.16 23.06
C LYS A 326 8.04 0.08 22.43
N PHE A 327 7.82 0.84 21.36
CA PHE A 327 6.50 0.96 20.75
C PHE A 327 6.37 0.01 19.56
N ALA A 328 5.51 -0.98 19.71
CA ALA A 328 5.26 -1.98 18.68
C ALA A 328 4.55 -1.35 17.49
N ILE A 329 5.04 -1.59 16.27
CA ILE A 329 4.44 -1.10 15.04
C ILE A 329 3.90 -2.23 14.17
N ASP A 330 2.77 -1.98 13.53
CA ASP A 330 2.21 -2.80 12.46
C ASP A 330 2.58 -2.18 11.11
N LEU A 331 3.54 -2.81 10.44
CA LEU A 331 4.04 -2.37 9.14
C LEU A 331 2.98 -2.45 8.02
N PHE A 332 1.87 -3.14 8.23
CA PHE A 332 0.80 -3.33 7.23
C PHE A 332 -0.51 -2.65 7.61
N LYS A 333 -0.51 -1.84 8.68
CA LYS A 333 -1.70 -1.21 9.23
C LYS A 333 -2.50 -0.47 8.16
N ASN A 334 -3.81 -0.63 8.18
CA ASN A 334 -4.77 -0.05 7.22
C ASN A 334 -4.57 -0.44 5.74
N LYS A 335 -3.61 -1.31 5.40
CA LYS A 335 -3.31 -1.72 4.03
C LYS A 335 -3.52 -3.20 3.77
N CYS A 336 -3.25 -4.06 4.75
CA CYS A 336 -3.48 -5.49 4.60
C CYS A 336 -4.43 -6.05 5.66
N ARG A 337 -5.30 -6.97 5.24
CA ARG A 337 -6.01 -7.85 6.18
C ARG A 337 -5.07 -8.96 6.64
N LEU A 338 -5.02 -9.20 7.96
CA LEU A 338 -4.26 -10.28 8.57
C LEU A 338 -5.08 -11.57 8.60
N TYR A 339 -4.52 -12.68 8.11
CA TYR A 339 -5.16 -13.99 8.23
C TYR A 339 -5.01 -14.54 9.66
N GLY A 340 -6.12 -14.97 10.27
CA GLY A 340 -6.16 -15.49 11.64
C GLY A 340 -6.40 -14.46 12.75
N GLY A 341 -6.79 -13.22 12.39
CA GLY A 341 -7.13 -12.15 13.34
C GLY A 341 -5.97 -11.20 13.67
N SER A 342 -6.29 -10.07 14.33
CA SER A 342 -5.38 -8.95 14.64
C SER A 342 -4.33 -9.24 15.72
N ALA A 343 -4.24 -10.47 16.24
CA ALA A 343 -3.47 -10.77 17.44
C ALA A 343 -1.97 -11.00 17.23
N GLN A 344 -1.47 -11.09 15.99
CA GLN A 344 -0.05 -11.34 15.73
C GLN A 344 0.55 -10.40 14.69
N LEU A 345 1.64 -9.72 15.07
CA LEU A 345 2.45 -8.90 14.17
C LEU A 345 3.06 -9.75 13.06
N ARG A 346 2.90 -9.29 11.82
CA ARG A 346 3.56 -9.86 10.64
C ARG A 346 4.68 -8.92 10.20
N THR A 347 5.73 -9.50 9.63
CA THR A 347 6.90 -8.77 9.11
C THR A 347 7.11 -9.12 7.64
N PRO A 348 7.50 -8.16 6.79
CA PRO A 348 7.58 -8.37 5.35
C PRO A 348 8.61 -9.41 4.94
N TRP A 349 9.71 -9.52 5.68
CA TRP A 349 10.75 -10.52 5.40
C TRP A 349 10.39 -11.97 5.78
N HIS A 350 9.20 -12.20 6.32
CA HIS A 350 8.70 -13.54 6.65
C HIS A 350 7.41 -13.91 5.91
N ASN A 351 6.83 -13.01 5.13
CA ASN A 351 5.52 -13.16 4.52
C ASN A 351 5.55 -12.66 3.07
N THR A 352 4.43 -12.81 2.38
CA THR A 352 4.18 -12.39 1.01
C THR A 352 2.79 -11.76 0.92
N VAL A 353 2.56 -10.95 -0.10
CA VAL A 353 1.27 -10.28 -0.32
C VAL A 353 0.45 -11.01 -1.38
N LEU A 354 -0.86 -11.06 -1.17
CA LEU A 354 -1.88 -11.41 -2.16
C LEU A 354 -2.85 -10.23 -2.32
N PHE A 355 -3.06 -9.74 -3.53
CA PHE A 355 -4.18 -8.84 -3.83
C PHE A 355 -5.39 -9.66 -4.29
N ASP A 356 -6.52 -9.53 -3.60
CA ASP A 356 -7.77 -10.22 -3.93
C ASP A 356 -8.69 -9.27 -4.69
N THR A 357 -8.86 -9.47 -6.00
CA THR A 357 -9.59 -8.51 -6.84
C THR A 357 -11.09 -8.48 -6.57
N ARG A 358 -11.65 -9.48 -5.86
CA ARG A 358 -13.06 -9.47 -5.45
C ARG A 358 -13.32 -8.53 -4.29
N THR A 359 -12.36 -8.42 -3.37
CA THR A 359 -12.50 -7.54 -2.21
C THR A 359 -11.79 -6.20 -2.42
N GLY A 360 -10.87 -6.11 -3.38
CA GLY A 360 -10.03 -4.93 -3.60
C GLY A 360 -9.00 -4.72 -2.48
N GLU A 361 -8.58 -5.80 -1.81
CA GLU A 361 -7.74 -5.71 -0.61
C GLU A 361 -6.50 -6.58 -0.69
N PHE A 362 -5.44 -6.12 -0.03
CA PHE A 362 -4.25 -6.91 0.21
C PHE A 362 -4.41 -7.82 1.42
N LYS A 363 -3.81 -9.01 1.31
CA LYS A 363 -3.70 -9.99 2.38
C LYS A 363 -2.23 -10.34 2.55
N ILE A 364 -1.79 -10.43 3.80
CA ILE A 364 -0.41 -10.79 4.14
C ILE A 364 -0.38 -12.18 4.79
N ASP A 365 0.36 -13.10 4.18
CA ASP A 365 0.60 -14.43 4.74
C ASP A 365 1.81 -15.10 4.10
N PHE A 366 2.14 -16.32 4.52
CA PHE A 366 3.20 -17.11 3.92
C PHE A 366 2.94 -17.42 2.45
N LYS A 367 4.01 -17.49 1.64
CA LYS A 367 3.98 -17.87 0.22
C LYS A 367 3.10 -19.09 -0.06
N GLU A 368 3.23 -20.15 0.74
CA GLU A 368 2.46 -21.37 0.55
C GLU A 368 0.95 -21.15 0.77
N ALA A 369 0.59 -20.36 1.78
CA ALA A 369 -0.81 -20.05 2.07
C ALA A 369 -1.43 -19.22 0.93
N ASN A 370 -0.75 -18.16 0.49
CA ASN A 370 -1.20 -17.33 -0.62
C ASN A 370 -1.30 -18.13 -1.92
N ARG A 371 -0.33 -19.00 -2.21
CA ARG A 371 -0.37 -19.89 -3.38
C ARG A 371 -1.55 -20.86 -3.34
N LYS A 372 -1.93 -21.37 -2.18
CA LYS A 372 -3.05 -22.33 -2.02
C LYS A 372 -4.44 -21.71 -2.08
N THR A 373 -4.56 -20.37 -2.10
CA THR A 373 -5.86 -19.69 -2.26
C THR A 373 -6.56 -19.97 -3.59
N SER A 374 -5.92 -20.69 -4.51
CA SER A 374 -6.42 -21.10 -5.84
C SER A 374 -7.51 -22.17 -5.82
N GLU A 375 -7.94 -22.67 -4.66
CA GLU A 375 -8.90 -23.77 -4.54
C GLU A 375 -10.39 -23.36 -4.59
N VAL A 376 -10.70 -22.14 -5.06
CA VAL A 376 -12.08 -21.70 -5.28
C VAL A 376 -12.40 -21.79 -6.77
N GLU A 377 -13.50 -22.47 -7.12
CA GLU A 377 -14.05 -22.50 -8.49
C GLU A 377 -14.09 -21.08 -9.08
N ASP A 378 -13.66 -20.95 -10.33
CA ASP A 378 -13.66 -19.69 -11.10
C ASP A 378 -12.69 -18.58 -10.62
N SER A 379 -11.54 -18.98 -10.04
CA SER A 379 -10.46 -18.04 -9.73
C SER A 379 -9.07 -18.54 -10.12
N LEU A 380 -8.17 -17.61 -10.43
CA LEU A 380 -6.78 -17.88 -10.79
C LEU A 380 -5.85 -17.03 -9.91
N THR A 381 -5.06 -17.68 -9.06
CA THR A 381 -3.97 -17.00 -8.34
C THR A 381 -2.71 -17.02 -9.21
N SER A 382 -2.25 -15.84 -9.61
CA SER A 382 -1.08 -15.67 -10.47
C SER A 382 0.03 -14.89 -9.76
N MET A 383 1.28 -15.21 -10.09
CA MET A 383 2.43 -14.44 -9.65
C MET A 383 2.55 -13.17 -10.50
N VAL A 384 2.74 -12.03 -9.84
CA VAL A 384 3.09 -10.76 -10.47
C VAL A 384 4.61 -10.56 -10.37
N TYR A 385 5.21 -10.07 -11.44
CA TYR A 385 6.65 -9.80 -11.52
C TYR A 385 6.93 -8.29 -11.62
N TYR A 386 8.02 -7.84 -11.01
CA TYR A 386 8.53 -6.48 -11.18
C TYR A 386 10.02 -6.56 -11.47
N ARG A 387 10.48 -5.91 -12.56
CA ARG A 387 11.87 -6.00 -13.04
C ARG A 387 12.35 -7.46 -13.16
N SER A 388 11.48 -8.32 -13.71
CA SER A 388 11.70 -9.78 -13.87
C SER A 388 11.86 -10.58 -12.58
N LYS A 389 11.59 -10.00 -11.41
CA LYS A 389 11.63 -10.67 -10.11
C LYS A 389 10.21 -10.94 -9.60
N PRO A 390 9.93 -12.11 -8.97
CA PRO A 390 8.64 -12.37 -8.32
C PRO A 390 8.34 -11.29 -7.27
N TYR A 391 7.13 -10.75 -7.26
CA TYR A 391 6.82 -9.54 -6.50
C TYR A 391 5.64 -9.68 -5.54
N PHE A 392 4.50 -10.19 -6.01
CA PHE A 392 3.36 -10.56 -5.15
C PHE A 392 2.42 -11.48 -5.90
N TYR A 393 1.38 -11.97 -5.24
CA TYR A 393 0.31 -12.73 -5.89
C TYR A 393 -0.91 -11.86 -6.15
N VAL A 394 -1.58 -12.09 -7.28
CA VAL A 394 -2.91 -11.54 -7.55
C VAL A 394 -3.90 -12.69 -7.71
N LYS A 395 -5.07 -12.58 -7.08
CA LYS A 395 -6.18 -13.52 -7.27
C LYS A 395 -7.21 -12.90 -8.19
N LEU A 396 -7.27 -13.41 -9.41
CA LEU A 396 -8.17 -12.99 -10.48
C LEU A 396 -9.44 -13.84 -10.45
N TYR A 397 -10.60 -13.25 -10.75
CA TYR A 397 -11.85 -13.99 -10.88
C TYR A 397 -12.29 -14.03 -12.33
N LEU A 398 -12.79 -15.19 -12.73
CA LEU A 398 -13.17 -15.48 -14.10
C LEU A 398 -14.70 -15.42 -14.24
N SER A 399 -15.17 -14.88 -15.34
CA SER A 399 -16.60 -14.80 -15.67
C SER A 399 -17.18 -16.15 -16.10
N ARG A 400 -16.30 -17.08 -16.47
CA ARG A 400 -16.64 -18.45 -16.84
C ARG A 400 -15.49 -19.42 -16.49
N PRO A 401 -15.79 -20.70 -16.22
CA PRO A 401 -14.75 -21.69 -15.98
C PRO A 401 -13.91 -21.95 -17.24
N LEU A 402 -12.62 -22.24 -17.05
CA LEU A 402 -11.67 -22.64 -18.11
C LEU A 402 -11.93 -24.10 -18.56
N LYS A 403 -13.07 -24.39 -19.19
CA LYS A 403 -13.43 -25.74 -19.67
C LYS A 403 -12.67 -26.11 -20.95
N GLY A 404 -11.38 -26.42 -20.83
CA GLY A 404 -10.51 -26.79 -21.96
C GLY A 404 -9.71 -25.63 -22.55
N ASP A 405 -10.01 -24.39 -22.15
CA ASP A 405 -9.21 -23.21 -22.46
C ASP A 405 -7.93 -23.22 -21.59
N TYR A 406 -6.75 -23.14 -22.22
CA TYR A 406 -5.48 -22.97 -21.50
C TYR A 406 -5.17 -21.48 -21.39
N LEU A 407 -5.45 -20.89 -20.22
CA LEU A 407 -5.11 -19.50 -19.93
C LEU A 407 -3.76 -19.43 -19.22
N ASN A 408 -2.71 -19.16 -19.99
CA ASN A 408 -1.38 -18.89 -19.46
C ASN A 408 -1.15 -17.38 -19.44
N LEU A 409 -0.89 -16.83 -18.26
CA LEU A 409 -0.70 -15.40 -18.05
C LEU A 409 0.71 -15.10 -17.59
N LYS A 410 1.28 -14.05 -18.16
CA LYS A 410 2.42 -13.33 -17.60
C LYS A 410 1.91 -12.00 -17.06
N ILE A 411 2.10 -11.77 -15.76
CA ILE A 411 1.65 -10.53 -15.12
C ILE A 411 2.86 -9.77 -14.60
N SER A 412 3.00 -8.50 -14.99
CA SER A 412 4.13 -7.67 -14.58
C SER A 412 3.75 -6.23 -14.25
N MET A 413 4.53 -5.59 -13.39
CA MET A 413 4.40 -4.17 -13.05
C MET A 413 5.39 -3.30 -13.84
N ALA A 414 4.93 -2.13 -14.29
CA ALA A 414 5.74 -1.11 -14.96
C ALA A 414 6.49 -0.22 -13.95
N ARG A 415 5.86 0.06 -12.81
CA ARG A 415 6.44 0.79 -11.66
C ARG A 415 6.11 0.05 -10.36
N ASN A 416 6.72 0.50 -9.26
CA ASN A 416 6.66 -0.16 -7.96
C ASN A 416 5.21 -0.48 -7.51
N SER A 417 4.27 0.46 -7.71
CA SER A 417 2.86 0.31 -7.31
C SER A 417 1.86 0.70 -8.42
N CYS A 418 2.32 0.97 -9.65
CA CYS A 418 1.48 1.46 -10.74
C CYS A 418 1.83 0.83 -12.10
N GLY A 419 0.83 0.65 -12.94
CA GLY A 419 0.93 0.06 -14.27
C GLY A 419 1.09 -1.45 -14.22
N MET A 420 -0.02 -2.19 -14.29
CA MET A 420 -0.02 -3.65 -14.43
C MET A 420 -0.22 -4.06 -15.89
N VAL A 421 0.56 -5.02 -16.36
CA VAL A 421 0.40 -5.65 -17.67
C VAL A 421 0.03 -7.12 -17.44
N ILE A 422 -1.14 -7.52 -17.93
CA ILE A 422 -1.60 -8.91 -17.99
C ILE A 422 -1.49 -9.35 -19.44
N GLU A 423 -0.49 -10.18 -19.72
CA GLU A 423 -0.19 -10.69 -21.05
C GLU A 423 -0.61 -12.15 -21.15
N ALA A 424 -1.50 -12.45 -22.09
CA ALA A 424 -1.88 -13.80 -22.45
C ALA A 424 -0.95 -14.33 -23.55
N TYR A 425 -0.44 -15.55 -23.40
CA TYR A 425 0.41 -16.15 -24.43
C TYR A 425 -0.42 -16.56 -25.66
N GLU A 426 0.14 -16.42 -26.87
CA GLU A 426 -0.50 -16.63 -28.19
C GLU A 426 -1.37 -17.90 -28.37
N ARG A 427 -1.28 -18.90 -27.48
CA ARG A 427 -2.13 -20.09 -27.49
C ARG A 427 -3.48 -19.91 -26.80
N SER A 428 -3.68 -18.89 -25.97
CA SER A 428 -4.96 -18.63 -25.31
C SER A 428 -5.88 -17.88 -26.26
N LYS A 429 -6.76 -18.60 -26.97
CA LYS A 429 -7.82 -18.05 -27.84
C LYS A 429 -8.96 -17.39 -27.04
N VAL A 430 -8.61 -16.61 -26.03
CA VAL A 430 -9.51 -16.13 -24.99
C VAL A 430 -9.64 -14.61 -25.12
N GLY A 431 -10.87 -14.11 -25.07
CA GLY A 431 -11.14 -12.67 -25.06
C GLY A 431 -10.94 -12.04 -23.68
N PRO A 432 -10.89 -10.70 -23.60
CA PRO A 432 -10.77 -9.99 -22.32
C PRO A 432 -12.01 -10.17 -21.41
N ASP A 433 -13.11 -10.71 -21.94
CA ASP A 433 -14.34 -11.07 -21.22
C ASP A 433 -14.15 -12.25 -20.24
N ILE A 434 -13.02 -12.95 -20.29
CA ILE A 434 -12.72 -14.02 -19.34
C ILE A 434 -12.66 -13.53 -17.90
N PHE A 435 -12.27 -12.28 -17.66
CA PHE A 435 -12.23 -11.70 -16.32
C PHE A 435 -13.55 -11.06 -15.94
N THR A 436 -13.92 -11.12 -14.66
CA THR A 436 -15.09 -10.39 -14.19
C THR A 436 -14.85 -8.87 -14.21
N PRO A 437 -15.91 -8.05 -14.34
CA PRO A 437 -15.77 -6.59 -14.29
C PRO A 437 -15.10 -6.11 -13.00
N GLU A 438 -15.47 -6.70 -11.86
CA GLU A 438 -14.90 -6.38 -10.56
C GLU A 438 -13.40 -6.66 -10.53
N THR A 439 -12.93 -7.70 -11.24
CA THR A 439 -11.51 -8.00 -11.34
C THR A 439 -10.75 -6.88 -12.03
N ILE A 440 -11.21 -6.45 -13.21
CA ILE A 440 -10.54 -5.39 -13.97
C ILE A 440 -10.61 -4.04 -13.25
N LEU A 441 -11.77 -3.70 -12.68
CA LEU A 441 -11.95 -2.43 -11.96
C LEU A 441 -11.12 -2.37 -10.67
N ALA A 442 -11.08 -3.45 -9.88
CA ALA A 442 -10.25 -3.48 -8.67
C ALA A 442 -8.76 -3.34 -8.99
N LEU A 443 -8.29 -3.98 -10.06
CA LEU A 443 -6.91 -3.81 -10.53
C LEU A 443 -6.65 -2.38 -11.01
N THR A 444 -7.57 -1.81 -11.77
CA THR A 444 -7.45 -0.44 -12.30
C THR A 444 -7.42 0.58 -11.16
N HIS A 445 -8.31 0.43 -10.17
CA HIS A 445 -8.36 1.31 -9.01
C HIS A 445 -7.09 1.23 -8.16
N GLU A 446 -6.52 0.02 -7.97
CA GLU A 446 -5.32 -0.15 -7.15
C GLU A 446 -4.03 0.23 -7.87
N PHE A 447 -3.88 -0.17 -9.12
CA PHE A 447 -2.62 -0.08 -9.86
C PHE A 447 -2.60 1.04 -10.91
N GLY A 448 -3.63 1.91 -10.95
CA GLY A 448 -3.71 3.10 -11.80
C GLY A 448 -3.94 2.80 -13.28
N VAL A 449 -3.12 1.94 -13.88
CA VAL A 449 -3.19 1.53 -15.29
C VAL A 449 -3.15 0.00 -15.37
N VAL A 450 -4.05 -0.61 -16.13
CA VAL A 450 -4.07 -2.04 -16.41
C VAL A 450 -4.10 -2.27 -17.91
N VAL A 451 -3.12 -3.01 -18.41
CA VAL A 451 -3.00 -3.40 -19.84
C VAL A 451 -3.37 -4.87 -19.96
N LEU A 452 -4.36 -5.17 -20.78
CA LEU A 452 -4.66 -6.53 -21.26
C LEU A 452 -4.04 -6.68 -22.64
N ARG A 453 -3.11 -7.64 -22.79
CA ARG A 453 -2.33 -7.86 -24.01
C ARG A 453 -2.43 -9.31 -24.47
N GLY A 454 -2.55 -9.52 -25.78
CA GLY A 454 -2.59 -10.86 -26.39
C GLY A 454 -3.93 -11.60 -26.24
N PHE A 455 -5.00 -10.89 -25.87
CA PHE A 455 -6.37 -11.42 -25.89
C PHE A 455 -6.99 -11.25 -27.28
N ASN A 456 -8.09 -11.96 -27.55
CA ASN A 456 -8.80 -11.83 -28.83
C ASN A 456 -9.18 -10.36 -29.11
N GLU A 457 -8.91 -9.92 -30.33
CA GLU A 457 -9.21 -8.57 -30.81
C GLU A 457 -10.71 -8.36 -30.99
N PHE A 458 -11.15 -7.10 -30.84
CA PHE A 458 -12.52 -6.69 -31.19
C PHE A 458 -12.60 -6.47 -32.71
N GLU A 459 -13.66 -6.99 -33.32
CA GLU A 459 -13.84 -6.87 -34.78
C GLU A 459 -14.12 -5.43 -35.20
N ASP A 460 -14.99 -4.75 -34.45
CA ASP A 460 -15.46 -3.40 -34.72
C ASP A 460 -15.80 -2.62 -33.44
N GLU A 461 -16.21 -1.37 -33.62
CA GLU A 461 -16.62 -0.46 -32.54
C GLU A 461 -17.83 -0.97 -31.74
N GLN A 462 -18.75 -1.69 -32.39
CA GLN A 462 -19.94 -2.24 -31.70
C GLN A 462 -19.56 -3.39 -30.79
N ASP A 463 -18.57 -4.19 -31.18
CA ASP A 463 -18.05 -5.27 -30.35
C ASP A 463 -17.38 -4.76 -29.08
N LEU A 464 -16.55 -3.71 -29.21
CA LEU A 464 -15.97 -3.03 -28.05
C LEU A 464 -17.06 -2.40 -27.16
N LEU A 465 -18.11 -1.80 -27.75
CA LEU A 465 -19.23 -1.23 -26.99
C LEU A 465 -20.04 -2.29 -26.24
N ARG A 466 -20.31 -3.44 -26.86
CA ARG A 466 -20.96 -4.58 -26.20
C ARG A 466 -20.12 -5.09 -25.04
N TYR A 467 -18.81 -5.22 -25.23
CA TYR A 467 -17.91 -5.56 -24.12
C TYR A 467 -18.01 -4.56 -22.96
N TYR A 468 -18.01 -3.26 -23.24
CA TYR A 468 -18.06 -2.26 -22.16
C TYR A 468 -19.44 -2.16 -21.47
N ARG A 469 -20.53 -2.25 -22.23
CA ARG A 469 -21.91 -2.15 -21.71
C ARG A 469 -22.42 -3.45 -21.09
N ASP A 470 -22.28 -4.56 -21.80
CA ASP A 470 -22.92 -5.83 -21.45
C ASP A 470 -22.03 -6.64 -20.51
N HIS A 471 -20.73 -6.72 -20.81
CA HIS A 471 -19.78 -7.47 -19.99
C HIS A 471 -19.31 -6.66 -18.78
N MET A 472 -18.68 -5.50 -19.00
CA MET A 472 -18.17 -4.63 -17.93
C MET A 472 -19.28 -3.95 -17.10
N LYS A 473 -20.54 -4.00 -17.58
CA LYS A 473 -21.73 -3.40 -16.94
C LYS A 473 -21.54 -1.92 -16.62
N GLN A 474 -20.77 -1.21 -17.44
CA GLN A 474 -20.49 0.21 -17.25
C GLN A 474 -21.45 1.05 -18.09
N ARG A 475 -21.92 2.15 -17.49
CA ARG A 475 -22.55 3.24 -18.23
C ARG A 475 -21.48 3.96 -19.04
N VAL A 476 -21.74 4.22 -20.31
CA VAL A 476 -20.78 4.83 -21.24
C VAL A 476 -21.13 6.30 -21.43
N LEU A 477 -20.13 7.17 -21.33
CA LEU A 477 -20.28 8.58 -21.65
C LEU A 477 -20.34 8.77 -23.17
N ASN A 478 -21.44 9.35 -23.64
CA ASN A 478 -21.65 9.75 -25.02
C ASN A 478 -21.25 11.21 -25.19
N TRP A 479 -20.22 11.46 -25.99
CA TRP A 479 -19.93 12.80 -26.52
C TRP A 479 -20.94 13.15 -27.62
N SER A 480 -20.92 14.39 -28.11
CA SER A 480 -21.76 14.77 -29.26
C SER A 480 -21.39 13.99 -30.53
N PHE A 481 -20.16 13.49 -30.63
CA PHE A 481 -19.71 12.58 -31.69
C PHE A 481 -19.94 11.08 -31.39
N GLY A 482 -20.58 10.75 -30.26
CA GLY A 482 -20.88 9.37 -29.85
C GLY A 482 -20.00 8.81 -28.72
N PRO A 483 -20.12 7.50 -28.43
CA PRO A 483 -19.49 6.85 -27.28
C PRO A 483 -18.00 6.51 -27.45
N ILE A 484 -17.51 6.45 -28.69
CA ILE A 484 -16.12 6.10 -29.01
C ILE A 484 -15.42 7.33 -29.57
N HIS A 485 -14.37 7.77 -28.90
CA HIS A 485 -13.46 8.79 -29.41
C HIS A 485 -12.30 8.12 -30.16
N LYS A 486 -12.26 8.29 -31.48
CA LYS A 486 -11.14 7.82 -32.33
C LYS A 486 -9.94 8.74 -32.20
N VAL A 487 -8.91 8.24 -31.52
CA VAL A 487 -7.63 8.92 -31.32
C VAL A 487 -6.66 8.40 -32.37
N LYS A 488 -6.56 9.13 -33.48
CA LYS A 488 -5.68 8.82 -34.62
C LYS A 488 -5.03 10.10 -35.13
N PRO A 489 -3.71 10.14 -35.35
CA PRO A 489 -3.07 11.28 -36.00
C PRO A 489 -3.68 11.51 -37.39
N ASP A 490 -4.04 12.75 -37.67
CA ASP A 490 -4.61 13.19 -38.94
C ASP A 490 -3.89 14.48 -39.36
N LYS A 491 -3.23 14.44 -40.52
CA LYS A 491 -2.46 15.58 -41.04
C LYS A 491 -3.37 16.67 -41.60
N ASP A 492 -4.55 16.30 -42.09
CA ASP A 492 -5.47 17.18 -42.79
C ASP A 492 -6.49 17.82 -41.82
N MET A 493 -6.86 17.11 -40.74
CA MET A 493 -7.80 17.56 -39.70
C MET A 493 -7.20 17.47 -38.27
N PRO A 494 -6.18 18.28 -37.94
CA PRO A 494 -5.42 18.16 -36.70
C PRO A 494 -6.18 18.73 -35.48
N GLY A 495 -7.10 17.94 -34.91
CA GLY A 495 -7.72 18.17 -33.61
C GLY A 495 -6.80 17.86 -32.41
N TYR A 496 -7.29 17.99 -31.16
CA TYR A 496 -6.47 17.80 -29.95
C TYR A 496 -5.75 16.43 -29.92
N VAL A 497 -6.52 15.34 -29.99
CA VAL A 497 -5.95 13.98 -30.01
C VAL A 497 -5.45 13.55 -31.40
N ASN A 498 -5.83 14.29 -32.44
CA ASN A 498 -5.52 13.99 -33.85
C ASN A 498 -4.27 14.73 -34.36
N SER A 499 -3.67 15.62 -33.56
CA SER A 499 -2.37 16.22 -33.89
C SER A 499 -1.25 15.18 -33.86
N HIS A 500 -0.15 15.45 -34.55
CA HIS A 500 1.11 14.71 -34.40
C HIS A 500 1.94 15.25 -33.21
N ASP A 501 1.58 16.41 -32.66
CA ASP A 501 2.25 17.02 -31.50
C ASP A 501 2.14 16.13 -30.25
N GLY A 502 3.01 16.40 -29.28
CA GLY A 502 2.83 15.85 -27.93
C GLY A 502 1.53 16.36 -27.30
N ILE A 503 0.94 15.54 -26.43
CA ILE A 503 -0.22 15.94 -25.63
C ILE A 503 0.28 16.19 -24.20
N PRO A 504 0.01 17.38 -23.61
CA PRO A 504 0.39 17.69 -22.24
C PRO A 504 -0.17 16.68 -21.24
N ILE A 505 0.49 16.57 -20.09
CA ILE A 505 -0.02 15.81 -18.95
C ILE A 505 -1.35 16.43 -18.48
N HIS A 506 -2.38 15.61 -18.36
CA HIS A 506 -3.73 16.00 -17.93
C HIS A 506 -4.50 14.81 -17.34
N TRP A 507 -5.74 15.06 -16.91
CA TRP A 507 -6.75 14.02 -16.69
C TRP A 507 -7.94 14.27 -17.62
N ASP A 508 -8.68 13.23 -17.94
CA ASP A 508 -9.86 13.34 -18.80
C ASP A 508 -10.97 14.11 -18.07
N MET A 509 -11.72 14.94 -18.80
CA MET A 509 -12.76 15.83 -18.26
C MET A 509 -12.24 17.00 -17.40
N VAL A 510 -10.97 17.40 -17.55
CA VAL A 510 -10.43 18.65 -16.94
C VAL A 510 -11.15 19.93 -17.41
N ALA A 511 -11.71 19.93 -18.62
CA ALA A 511 -12.45 21.08 -19.14
C ALA A 511 -13.61 20.61 -20.04
N PRO A 512 -14.69 20.06 -19.47
CA PRO A 512 -15.79 19.52 -20.25
C PRO A 512 -16.44 20.62 -21.13
N PRO A 513 -16.94 20.29 -22.34
CA PRO A 513 -17.59 21.26 -23.22
C PRO A 513 -18.85 21.89 -22.62
N LYS A 514 -19.18 23.11 -23.06
CA LYS A 514 -20.31 23.88 -22.51
C LYS A 514 -21.65 23.17 -22.64
N TYR A 515 -21.87 22.43 -23.72
CA TYR A 515 -23.11 21.68 -23.94
C TYR A 515 -23.35 20.60 -22.87
N MET A 516 -22.32 20.16 -22.15
CA MET A 516 -22.49 19.19 -21.06
C MET A 516 -23.17 19.81 -19.83
N GLY A 517 -23.24 21.14 -19.74
CA GLY A 517 -23.96 21.83 -18.65
C GLY A 517 -23.27 21.74 -17.29
N VAL A 518 -21.96 21.50 -17.26
CA VAL A 518 -21.20 21.40 -16.00
C VAL A 518 -21.06 22.77 -15.36
N ASP A 519 -21.71 22.93 -14.21
CA ASP A 519 -21.66 24.09 -13.32
C ASP A 519 -21.03 23.70 -11.98
N GLN A 520 -19.82 24.16 -11.66
CA GLN A 520 -19.10 23.78 -10.42
C GLN A 520 -19.72 24.36 -9.14
N ALA A 521 -20.70 25.26 -9.23
CA ALA A 521 -21.50 25.67 -8.08
C ALA A 521 -22.58 24.62 -7.73
N LYS A 522 -22.94 23.75 -8.68
CA LYS A 522 -24.00 22.74 -8.54
C LYS A 522 -23.47 21.32 -8.57
N HIS A 523 -22.42 21.07 -9.32
CA HIS A 523 -21.85 19.75 -9.57
C HIS A 523 -20.45 19.67 -8.95
N LYS A 524 -20.25 18.66 -8.11
CA LYS A 524 -18.95 18.35 -7.51
C LYS A 524 -18.05 17.65 -8.52
N TYR A 525 -16.77 17.49 -8.18
CA TYR A 525 -15.79 16.81 -9.01
C TYR A 525 -16.27 15.41 -9.43
N GLU A 526 -16.73 14.61 -8.47
CA GLU A 526 -17.25 13.26 -8.65
C GLU A 526 -18.55 13.18 -9.46
N ASP A 527 -19.23 14.30 -9.69
CA ASP A 527 -20.51 14.34 -10.43
C ASP A 527 -20.32 14.32 -11.96
N PHE A 528 -19.15 14.72 -12.47
CA PHE A 528 -18.93 14.83 -13.92
C PHE A 528 -17.59 14.29 -14.40
N ILE A 529 -16.66 13.99 -13.50
CA ILE A 529 -15.38 13.38 -13.87
C ILE A 529 -15.57 11.89 -14.11
N CYS A 530 -15.12 11.43 -15.27
CA CYS A 530 -15.04 10.01 -15.57
C CYS A 530 -14.04 9.32 -14.61
N PRO A 531 -14.43 8.29 -13.85
CA PRO A 531 -13.51 7.61 -12.92
C PRO A 531 -12.53 6.69 -13.65
N VAL A 532 -12.99 5.97 -14.69
CA VAL A 532 -12.18 5.02 -15.46
C VAL A 532 -12.46 5.17 -16.95
N PHE A 533 -11.40 5.19 -17.75
CA PHE A 533 -11.50 5.12 -19.20
C PHE A 533 -10.68 3.98 -19.77
N ALA A 534 -11.09 3.50 -20.94
CA ALA A 534 -10.42 2.45 -21.68
C ALA A 534 -9.90 2.96 -23.04
N LEU A 535 -8.74 2.47 -23.44
CA LEU A 535 -8.10 2.71 -24.73
C LEU A 535 -7.81 1.36 -25.40
N TYR A 536 -8.51 1.07 -26.49
CA TYR A 536 -8.25 -0.11 -27.32
C TYR A 536 -7.38 0.26 -28.52
N CYS A 537 -6.28 -0.45 -28.75
CA CYS A 537 -5.45 -0.26 -29.93
C CYS A 537 -5.95 -1.08 -31.12
N ARG A 538 -6.67 -0.41 -32.02
CA ARG A 538 -7.18 -1.03 -33.24
C ARG A 538 -6.08 -1.39 -34.21
N SER A 539 -5.14 -0.48 -34.43
CA SER A 539 -4.03 -0.68 -35.34
C SER A 539 -2.85 0.21 -34.98
N THR A 540 -1.65 -0.28 -35.24
CA THR A 540 -0.38 0.47 -35.15
C THR A 540 0.52 0.01 -36.28
N ASN A 541 1.19 0.93 -36.96
CA ASN A 541 2.15 0.60 -38.03
C ASN A 541 3.57 0.30 -37.49
N ARG A 542 3.72 0.28 -36.16
CA ARG A 542 5.00 0.07 -35.50
C ARG A 542 5.25 -1.43 -35.28
N SER A 543 6.29 -1.99 -35.91
CA SER A 543 6.68 -3.40 -35.70
C SER A 543 7.25 -3.63 -34.29
N SER A 544 6.96 -4.80 -33.73
CA SER A 544 7.44 -5.23 -32.40
C SER A 544 8.97 -5.37 -32.30
N ASP A 545 9.66 -5.51 -33.44
CA ASP A 545 11.04 -6.00 -33.50
C ASP A 545 12.07 -4.89 -33.79
N SER A 546 11.64 -3.65 -34.01
CA SER A 546 12.48 -2.57 -34.56
C SER A 546 12.61 -1.33 -33.67
N VAL A 547 12.32 -1.45 -32.38
CA VAL A 547 12.31 -0.31 -31.45
C VAL A 547 13.48 -0.45 -30.47
N GLY A 548 14.52 0.38 -30.63
CA GLY A 548 15.49 0.59 -29.56
C GLY A 548 14.81 1.16 -28.32
N GLU A 549 15.34 0.89 -27.12
CA GLU A 549 14.75 1.31 -25.84
C GLU A 549 14.47 2.83 -25.74
N ASP A 550 15.07 3.64 -26.60
CA ASP A 550 14.94 5.10 -26.63
C ASP A 550 13.88 5.66 -27.59
N ASP A 551 13.30 4.85 -28.49
CA ASP A 551 12.29 5.37 -29.41
C ASP A 551 10.88 5.32 -28.78
N ARG A 552 10.51 6.46 -28.18
CA ARG A 552 9.24 6.63 -27.44
C ARG A 552 8.22 7.46 -28.22
N GLU A 553 8.38 7.59 -29.54
CA GLU A 553 7.45 8.38 -30.34
C GLU A 553 6.01 7.89 -30.20
N GLY A 554 5.10 8.85 -30.13
CA GLY A 554 3.68 8.59 -29.96
C GLY A 554 3.29 7.94 -28.63
N ALA A 555 4.17 7.34 -27.84
CA ALA A 555 3.80 6.55 -26.65
C ALA A 555 2.87 7.34 -25.71
N THR A 556 1.86 6.67 -25.15
CA THR A 556 1.04 7.28 -24.10
C THR A 556 1.87 7.33 -22.83
N THR A 557 1.94 8.49 -22.20
CA THR A 557 2.69 8.72 -20.96
C THR A 557 1.74 8.73 -19.78
N PHE A 558 2.20 8.27 -18.63
CA PHE A 558 1.44 8.15 -17.39
C PHE A 558 2.27 8.63 -16.19
N ILE A 559 1.59 9.20 -15.20
CA ILE A 559 2.16 9.60 -13.92
C ILE A 559 1.31 8.96 -12.83
N ASP A 560 1.96 8.25 -11.90
CA ASP A 560 1.34 7.84 -10.64
C ASP A 560 1.19 9.07 -9.72
N SER A 561 0.03 9.73 -9.81
CA SER A 561 -0.26 10.97 -9.11
C SER A 561 -0.24 10.81 -7.58
N THR A 562 -0.49 9.59 -7.09
CA THR A 562 -0.49 9.32 -5.64
C THR A 562 0.93 9.15 -5.11
N ALA A 563 1.81 8.53 -5.90
CA ALA A 563 3.22 8.39 -5.55
C ALA A 563 3.96 9.73 -5.61
N VAL A 564 3.62 10.60 -6.57
CA VAL A 564 4.14 11.98 -6.62
C VAL A 564 3.83 12.69 -5.31
N VAL A 565 2.56 12.74 -4.88
CA VAL A 565 2.17 13.39 -3.62
C VAL A 565 2.90 12.79 -2.42
N GLN A 566 3.02 11.46 -2.34
CA GLN A 566 3.73 10.80 -1.24
C GLN A 566 5.22 11.18 -1.16
N SER A 567 5.84 11.44 -2.30
CA SER A 567 7.26 11.78 -2.39
C SER A 567 7.59 13.21 -1.94
N LEU A 568 6.58 14.09 -1.90
CA LEU A 568 6.74 15.47 -1.49
C LEU A 568 6.99 15.58 0.02
N HIS A 569 7.69 16.64 0.42
CA HIS A 569 7.81 17.03 1.83
C HIS A 569 6.42 17.32 2.43
N GLY A 570 6.17 16.92 3.68
CA GLY A 570 4.84 17.04 4.30
C GLY A 570 4.25 18.45 4.30
N ARG A 571 5.07 19.48 4.51
CA ARG A 571 4.65 20.89 4.36
C ARG A 571 4.14 21.22 2.95
N THR A 572 4.90 20.84 1.91
CA THR A 572 4.49 21.03 0.52
C THR A 572 3.17 20.32 0.21
N ILE A 573 2.96 19.12 0.77
CA ILE A 573 1.67 18.43 0.66
C ILE A 573 0.54 19.27 1.24
N GLU A 574 0.70 19.83 2.44
CA GLU A 574 -0.34 20.64 3.08
C GLU A 574 -0.55 21.98 2.35
N GLU A 575 0.50 22.60 1.82
CA GLU A 575 0.40 23.80 1.00
C GLU A 575 -0.38 23.55 -0.30
N TRP A 576 -0.01 22.49 -1.02
CA TRP A 576 -0.66 22.12 -2.28
C TRP A 576 -2.09 21.58 -2.08
N LYS A 577 -2.40 20.94 -0.94
CA LYS A 577 -3.77 20.57 -0.57
C LYS A 577 -4.68 21.79 -0.39
N ASN A 578 -4.13 22.90 0.11
CA ASN A 578 -4.85 24.15 0.31
C ASN A 578 -4.72 25.10 -0.89
N THR A 579 -4.22 24.62 -2.02
CA THR A 579 -4.07 25.40 -3.25
C THR A 579 -5.09 24.93 -4.30
N LYS A 580 -5.79 25.88 -4.95
CA LYS A 580 -6.69 25.62 -6.07
C LYS A 580 -6.22 26.35 -7.32
N LEU A 581 -6.29 25.65 -8.45
CA LEU A 581 -5.87 26.14 -9.74
C LEU A 581 -7.09 26.30 -10.64
N ARG A 582 -7.22 27.48 -11.26
CA ARG A 582 -8.22 27.76 -12.29
C ARG A 582 -7.59 27.60 -13.66
N TYR A 583 -8.07 26.60 -14.41
CA TYR A 583 -7.57 26.27 -15.73
C TYR A 583 -8.36 26.96 -16.82
N GLU A 584 -7.67 27.38 -17.87
CA GLU A 584 -8.24 27.96 -19.08
C GLU A 584 -7.58 27.35 -20.31
N THR A 585 -8.36 27.23 -21.38
CA THR A 585 -7.87 26.72 -22.66
C THR A 585 -8.38 27.55 -23.81
N GLN A 586 -7.54 27.76 -24.82
CA GLN A 586 -7.97 28.37 -26.08
C GLN A 586 -8.53 27.32 -27.05
N LEU A 587 -8.50 26.04 -26.67
CA LEU A 587 -8.99 24.95 -27.49
C LEU A 587 -10.52 24.96 -27.56
N VAL A 588 -11.02 25.10 -28.78
CA VAL A 588 -12.39 24.81 -29.13
C VAL A 588 -12.37 23.82 -30.28
N LYS A 589 -12.87 22.60 -30.08
CA LYS A 589 -13.11 21.66 -31.18
C LYS A 589 -14.56 21.81 -31.61
N LYS A 590 -14.78 22.13 -32.89
CA LYS A 590 -16.11 22.19 -33.50
C LYS A 590 -16.26 21.13 -34.58
N ASP A 591 -17.47 20.66 -34.82
CA ASP A 591 -17.80 19.88 -36.02
C ASP A 591 -17.92 20.80 -37.26
N ASP A 592 -18.17 20.19 -38.42
CA ASP A 592 -18.35 20.90 -39.70
C ASP A 592 -19.55 21.88 -39.69
N GLN A 593 -20.45 21.72 -38.72
CA GLN A 593 -21.65 22.56 -38.53
C GLN A 593 -21.40 23.68 -37.51
N GLY A 594 -20.19 23.76 -36.94
CA GLY A 594 -19.79 24.78 -35.98
C GLY A 594 -20.21 24.51 -34.53
N ASN A 595 -20.77 23.34 -34.23
CA ASN A 595 -21.15 22.94 -32.87
C ASN A 595 -19.91 22.50 -32.10
N GLU A 596 -19.82 22.86 -30.81
CA GLU A 596 -18.73 22.37 -29.95
C GLU A 596 -18.83 20.86 -29.76
N VAL A 597 -17.71 20.16 -29.98
CA VAL A 597 -17.62 18.68 -29.86
C VAL A 597 -16.59 18.20 -28.85
N TYR A 598 -15.71 19.10 -28.40
CA TYR A 598 -14.74 18.87 -27.31
C TYR A 598 -14.56 20.19 -26.55
N PHE A 599 -13.50 20.36 -25.73
CA PHE A 599 -13.16 21.58 -24.94
C PHE A 599 -13.91 22.88 -25.34
N GLY A 600 -14.49 23.57 -24.35
CA GLY A 600 -15.35 24.76 -24.57
C GLY A 600 -14.64 26.12 -24.73
N GLY A 601 -13.32 26.18 -24.88
CA GLY A 601 -12.57 27.42 -25.16
C GLY A 601 -12.38 28.41 -24.01
N LYS A 602 -12.01 29.65 -24.40
CA LYS A 602 -11.44 30.70 -23.53
C LYS A 602 -12.34 31.09 -22.35
N ASP A 603 -13.66 30.97 -22.49
CA ASP A 603 -14.64 31.33 -21.46
C ASP A 603 -15.20 30.11 -20.71
N ASN A 604 -14.51 28.96 -20.80
CA ASN A 604 -14.91 27.70 -20.19
C ASN A 604 -13.83 27.21 -19.21
N SER A 605 -13.73 27.92 -18.09
CA SER A 605 -12.73 27.68 -17.06
C SER A 605 -13.24 26.80 -15.94
N TYR A 606 -12.36 25.98 -15.36
CA TYR A 606 -12.68 25.13 -14.23
C TYR A 606 -11.62 25.24 -13.14
N THR A 607 -12.06 25.25 -11.89
CA THR A 607 -11.19 25.32 -10.72
C THR A 607 -11.12 23.98 -10.03
N TYR A 608 -9.92 23.49 -9.75
CA TYR A 608 -9.68 22.22 -9.06
C TYR A 608 -8.63 22.39 -7.96
N PRO A 609 -8.71 21.61 -6.87
CA PRO A 609 -7.61 21.53 -5.91
C PRO A 609 -6.39 20.90 -6.58
N LEU A 610 -5.18 21.41 -6.30
CA LEU A 610 -3.95 20.86 -6.84
C LEU A 610 -3.68 19.44 -6.30
N ILE A 611 -3.98 19.20 -5.03
CA ILE A 611 -4.05 17.86 -4.46
C ILE A 611 -5.51 17.54 -4.11
N HIS A 612 -6.04 16.52 -4.78
CA HIS A 612 -7.42 16.05 -4.62
C HIS A 612 -7.47 14.77 -3.78
N LYS A 613 -8.46 14.67 -2.89
CA LYS A 613 -8.77 13.43 -2.17
C LYS A 613 -9.52 12.48 -3.08
N CYS A 614 -9.00 11.28 -3.31
CA CYS A 614 -9.62 10.30 -4.20
C CYS A 614 -11.02 9.92 -3.69
N PRO A 615 -12.09 10.12 -4.48
CA PRO A 615 -13.47 9.81 -4.07
C PRO A 615 -13.66 8.33 -3.70
N ASN A 616 -12.97 7.42 -4.38
CA ASN A 616 -13.14 5.98 -4.25
C ASN A 616 -12.13 5.31 -3.30
N LYS A 617 -11.23 6.07 -2.65
CA LYS A 617 -10.19 5.52 -1.78
C LYS A 617 -9.87 6.46 -0.61
N ASP A 618 -10.48 6.19 0.54
CA ASP A 618 -10.32 6.99 1.75
C ASP A 618 -8.83 7.19 2.13
N GLY A 619 -8.50 8.43 2.45
CA GLY A 619 -7.15 8.81 2.90
C GLY A 619 -6.07 8.72 1.81
N VAL A 620 -6.44 8.70 0.53
CA VAL A 620 -5.50 8.77 -0.59
C VAL A 620 -5.61 10.11 -1.31
N ASP A 621 -4.50 10.84 -1.30
CA ASP A 621 -4.33 12.12 -1.99
C ASP A 621 -3.69 11.90 -3.37
N SER A 622 -4.09 12.71 -4.35
CA SER A 622 -3.69 12.57 -5.75
C SER A 622 -3.48 13.93 -6.40
N LEU A 623 -2.37 14.09 -7.13
CA LEU A 623 -2.09 15.30 -7.90
C LEU A 623 -3.12 15.51 -9.03
N ARG A 624 -3.62 16.74 -9.15
CA ARG A 624 -4.51 17.21 -10.22
C ARG A 624 -3.93 18.43 -10.89
N TRP A 625 -3.12 18.13 -11.89
CA TRP A 625 -2.39 19.11 -12.66
C TRP A 625 -2.57 18.88 -14.16
N TRP A 626 -2.95 19.94 -14.86
CA TRP A 626 -2.95 20.00 -16.31
C TRP A 626 -1.78 20.88 -16.73
N GLN A 627 -0.75 20.24 -17.28
CA GLN A 627 0.50 20.86 -17.66
C GLN A 627 0.26 22.04 -18.60
N SER A 628 0.86 23.18 -18.25
CA SER A 628 0.74 24.39 -19.06
C SER A 628 1.42 24.20 -20.41
N TRP A 629 0.73 24.61 -21.48
CA TRP A 629 1.19 24.43 -22.86
C TRP A 629 1.15 25.76 -23.61
N SER A 630 1.92 26.73 -23.11
CA SER A 630 1.82 28.13 -23.52
C SER A 630 2.44 28.39 -24.91
N LYS A 631 2.06 29.53 -25.51
CA LYS A 631 2.66 30.02 -26.77
C LYS A 631 4.14 30.38 -26.63
N GLY A 632 4.65 30.56 -25.41
CA GLY A 632 6.07 30.84 -25.20
C GLY A 632 6.93 29.60 -25.43
N GLU A 633 6.66 28.54 -24.66
CA GLU A 633 7.43 27.27 -24.73
C GLU A 633 7.03 26.43 -25.95
N PHE A 634 5.76 26.49 -26.37
CA PHE A 634 5.21 25.66 -27.44
C PHE A 634 4.53 26.51 -28.53
N ALA A 635 5.20 27.52 -29.06
CA ALA A 635 4.63 28.49 -30.01
C ALA A 635 3.87 27.88 -31.21
N ASN A 636 4.28 26.70 -31.68
CA ASN A 636 3.67 26.00 -32.81
C ASN A 636 2.63 24.96 -32.41
N ALA A 637 2.42 24.71 -31.11
CA ALA A 637 1.42 23.75 -30.67
C ALA A 637 0.03 24.28 -30.99
N LYS A 638 -0.83 23.39 -31.49
CA LYS A 638 -2.22 23.72 -31.80
C LYS A 638 -3.11 23.82 -30.57
N GLN A 639 -2.52 23.64 -29.38
CA GLN A 639 -3.19 23.29 -28.14
C GLN A 639 -2.58 24.10 -27.01
N HIS A 640 -3.16 25.26 -26.73
CA HIS A 640 -2.70 26.11 -25.64
C HIS A 640 -3.66 26.06 -24.45
N ASN A 641 -3.10 25.75 -23.29
CA ASN A 641 -3.75 25.84 -22.00
C ASN A 641 -2.79 26.42 -20.97
N GLN A 642 -3.37 26.97 -19.91
CA GLN A 642 -2.66 27.54 -18.77
C GLN A 642 -3.53 27.44 -17.53
N PHE A 643 -2.95 27.71 -16.36
CA PHE A 643 -3.71 27.93 -15.14
C PHE A 643 -3.26 29.22 -14.44
N ASN A 644 -4.14 29.73 -13.58
CA ASN A 644 -3.80 30.70 -12.56
C ASN A 644 -4.09 30.11 -11.18
N ILE A 645 -3.30 30.51 -10.17
CA ILE A 645 -3.58 30.20 -8.77
C ILE A 645 -4.83 31.00 -8.37
N GLN A 646 -5.88 30.29 -7.98
CA GLN A 646 -7.16 30.86 -7.58
C GLN A 646 -7.23 31.09 -6.08
N ASP A 647 -6.85 30.07 -5.31
CA ASP A 647 -6.77 30.08 -3.84
C ASP A 647 -5.43 29.43 -3.45
N SER A 648 -4.77 29.95 -2.40
CA SER A 648 -3.55 29.37 -1.82
C SER A 648 -3.41 29.78 -0.35
N PRO A 649 -2.65 29.05 0.48
CA PRO A 649 -2.32 29.50 1.83
C PRO A 649 -1.39 30.73 1.82
N ASP A 650 -1.33 31.45 2.94
CA ASP A 650 -0.48 32.65 3.09
C ASP A 650 1.00 32.38 2.82
N SER A 651 1.50 31.18 3.13
CA SER A 651 2.89 30.78 2.86
C SER A 651 3.24 30.71 1.38
N MET A 652 2.24 30.66 0.50
CA MET A 652 2.38 30.64 -0.95
C MET A 652 1.93 31.95 -1.63
N SER A 653 1.66 33.01 -0.86
CA SER A 653 1.11 34.27 -1.40
C SER A 653 1.99 34.96 -2.44
N ASP A 654 3.32 34.81 -2.33
CA ASP A 654 4.29 35.36 -3.28
C ASP A 654 4.63 34.42 -4.44
N VAL A 655 4.10 33.18 -4.44
CA VAL A 655 4.40 32.17 -5.47
C VAL A 655 3.57 32.45 -6.72
N THR A 656 4.23 32.67 -7.84
CA THR A 656 3.56 32.86 -9.13
C THR A 656 3.12 31.52 -9.73
N SER A 657 2.15 31.55 -10.67
CA SER A 657 1.71 30.33 -11.37
C SER A 657 2.81 29.67 -12.20
N GLN A 658 3.80 30.44 -12.66
CA GLN A 658 4.96 29.91 -13.38
C GLN A 658 5.92 29.16 -12.45
N GLU A 659 6.25 29.75 -11.29
CA GLU A 659 7.10 29.09 -10.28
C GLU A 659 6.45 27.78 -9.79
N LEU A 660 5.13 27.81 -9.53
CA LEU A 660 4.40 26.61 -9.15
C LEU A 660 4.40 25.54 -10.25
N GLU A 661 4.24 25.92 -11.53
CA GLU A 661 4.35 24.99 -12.66
C GLU A 661 5.73 24.32 -12.69
N GLU A 662 6.82 25.06 -12.46
CA GLU A 662 8.18 24.50 -12.44
C GLU A 662 8.37 23.49 -11.29
N GLU A 663 7.85 23.79 -10.10
CA GLU A 663 7.86 22.88 -8.95
C GLU A 663 7.04 21.61 -9.20
N ILE A 664 5.83 21.75 -9.74
CA ILE A 664 4.97 20.62 -10.07
C ILE A 664 5.64 19.75 -11.13
N ARG A 665 6.21 20.35 -12.19
CA ARG A 665 6.93 19.61 -13.24
C ARG A 665 8.08 18.81 -12.68
N LYS A 666 8.88 19.41 -11.79
CA LYS A 666 10.00 18.73 -11.13
C LYS A 666 9.55 17.50 -10.35
N ALA A 667 8.42 17.58 -9.66
CA ALA A 667 7.85 16.47 -8.91
C ALA A 667 7.18 15.41 -9.81
N ALA A 668 6.40 15.85 -10.81
CA ALA A 668 5.54 15.00 -11.62
C ALA A 668 6.30 14.22 -12.70
N PHE A 669 7.38 14.80 -13.25
CA PHE A 669 8.23 14.14 -14.25
C PHE A 669 9.40 13.34 -13.65
N ASP A 670 9.42 13.16 -12.33
CA ASP A 670 10.35 12.24 -11.69
C ASP A 670 10.17 10.82 -12.28
N GLU A 671 11.27 10.24 -12.79
CA GLU A 671 11.25 8.95 -13.49
C GLU A 671 10.75 7.77 -12.62
N ARG A 672 10.78 7.95 -11.30
CA ARG A 672 10.23 6.99 -10.32
C ARG A 672 8.71 6.83 -10.48
N PHE A 673 8.01 7.89 -10.89
CA PHE A 673 6.55 7.95 -10.97
C PHE A 673 6.02 8.15 -12.39
N PHE A 674 6.86 8.67 -13.29
CA PHE A 674 6.58 8.83 -14.71
C PHE A 674 6.96 7.56 -15.51
N PHE A 675 6.04 7.08 -16.34
CA PHE A 675 6.27 5.94 -17.25
C PHE A 675 5.49 6.10 -18.54
N TRP A 676 5.71 5.20 -19.50
CA TRP A 676 5.02 5.22 -20.78
C TRP A 676 4.58 3.81 -21.19
N HIS A 677 3.56 3.76 -22.03
CA HIS A 677 3.08 2.54 -22.64
C HIS A 677 3.21 2.62 -24.16
N GLN A 678 3.95 1.65 -24.70
CA GLN A 678 4.00 1.42 -26.12
C GLN A 678 2.96 0.37 -26.51
N TYR A 679 1.98 0.80 -27.31
CA TYR A 679 0.90 -0.05 -27.78
C TYR A 679 1.39 -1.11 -28.76
N LYS A 680 0.83 -2.30 -28.61
CA LYS A 680 0.72 -3.33 -29.63
C LYS A 680 -0.74 -3.38 -30.10
N GLN A 681 -0.94 -3.82 -31.34
CA GLN A 681 -2.29 -4.08 -31.84
C GLN A 681 -3.02 -5.05 -30.90
N GLY A 682 -4.29 -4.75 -30.61
CA GLY A 682 -5.12 -5.55 -29.71
C GLY A 682 -4.97 -5.21 -28.22
N ASP A 683 -4.02 -4.36 -27.82
CA ASP A 683 -3.91 -3.93 -26.41
C ASP A 683 -5.19 -3.20 -25.98
N LEU A 684 -5.73 -3.61 -24.84
CA LEU A 684 -6.82 -2.92 -24.15
C LEU A 684 -6.29 -2.36 -22.82
N VAL A 685 -6.27 -1.03 -22.69
CA VAL A 685 -5.70 -0.33 -21.55
C VAL A 685 -6.81 0.35 -20.75
N PHE A 686 -6.96 -0.01 -19.47
CA PHE A 686 -7.82 0.68 -18.51
C PHE A 686 -6.99 1.65 -17.68
N VAL A 687 -7.51 2.85 -17.44
CA VAL A 687 -6.84 3.90 -16.69
C VAL A 687 -7.78 4.45 -15.63
N ASN A 688 -7.33 4.45 -14.38
CA ASN A 688 -7.94 5.18 -13.28
C ASN A 688 -7.61 6.65 -13.44
N ASN A 689 -8.59 7.41 -13.92
CA ASN A 689 -8.48 8.85 -14.16
C ASN A 689 -8.33 9.65 -12.84
N GLU A 690 -8.65 9.04 -11.69
CA GLU A 690 -8.53 9.67 -10.38
C GLU A 690 -7.14 9.51 -9.73
N THR A 691 -6.32 8.56 -10.18
CA THR A 691 -4.99 8.34 -9.60
C THR A 691 -3.87 8.44 -10.61
N THR A 692 -4.21 8.69 -11.88
CA THR A 692 -3.26 8.73 -12.98
C THR A 692 -3.46 9.99 -13.81
N LEU A 693 -2.40 10.79 -13.94
CA LEU A 693 -2.33 11.79 -15.01
C LEU A 693 -1.72 11.13 -16.25
N HIS A 694 -2.14 11.56 -17.43
CA HIS A 694 -1.69 10.99 -18.68
C HIS A 694 -1.45 12.03 -19.76
N GLY A 695 -0.64 11.68 -20.76
CA GLY A 695 -0.29 12.51 -21.90
C GLY A 695 0.16 11.66 -23.07
N ARG A 696 0.86 12.26 -24.02
CA ARG A 696 1.38 11.54 -25.19
C ARG A 696 2.64 12.18 -25.72
N ASN A 697 3.64 11.37 -26.04
CA ASN A 697 4.79 11.85 -26.80
C ASN A 697 4.39 12.22 -28.24
N ALA A 698 5.13 13.13 -28.86
CA ALA A 698 4.91 13.49 -30.26
C ALA A 698 5.17 12.30 -31.19
N PHE A 699 4.42 12.21 -32.29
CA PHE A 699 4.68 11.28 -33.38
C PHE A 699 5.74 11.86 -34.32
N LYS A 700 6.64 11.01 -34.85
CA LYS A 700 7.54 11.40 -35.94
C LYS A 700 7.25 10.58 -37.19
N ASN A 701 7.31 9.25 -37.09
CA ASN A 701 7.20 8.34 -38.23
C ASN A 701 6.13 7.25 -38.09
N SER A 702 5.61 7.00 -36.89
CA SER A 702 4.52 6.04 -36.65
C SER A 702 3.15 6.69 -36.63
N ASP A 703 2.14 5.84 -36.85
CA ASP A 703 0.73 6.12 -36.69
C ASP A 703 0.07 4.99 -35.90
N ARG A 704 -0.92 5.36 -35.09
CA ARG A 704 -1.83 4.40 -34.46
C ARG A 704 -3.24 4.92 -34.42
N GLU A 705 -4.18 3.98 -34.34
CA GLU A 705 -5.57 4.26 -34.07
C GLU A 705 -5.95 3.64 -32.72
N LEU A 706 -6.36 4.50 -31.79
CA LEU A 706 -6.96 4.07 -30.52
C LEU A 706 -8.44 4.41 -30.50
N TRP A 707 -9.25 3.49 -29.96
CA TRP A 707 -10.64 3.73 -29.63
C TRP A 707 -10.75 3.97 -28.12
N ARG A 708 -11.13 5.20 -27.74
CA ARG A 708 -11.29 5.59 -26.34
C ARG A 708 -12.75 5.55 -25.93
N ILE A 709 -13.04 4.86 -24.83
CA ILE A 709 -14.36 4.82 -24.17
C ILE A 709 -14.20 5.30 -22.73
N GLN A 710 -15.15 6.10 -22.24
CA GLN A 710 -15.13 6.65 -20.90
C GLN A 710 -16.37 6.18 -20.13
N SER A 711 -16.21 5.76 -18.87
CA SER A 711 -17.35 5.46 -18.02
C SER A 711 -18.04 6.76 -17.56
N LEU A 712 -19.36 6.74 -17.45
CA LEU A 712 -20.08 7.77 -16.72
C LEU A 712 -19.78 7.66 -15.21
N PRO A 713 -19.67 8.78 -14.48
CA PRO A 713 -19.57 8.74 -13.02
C PRO A 713 -20.83 8.15 -12.41
N ASN A 714 -20.66 7.46 -11.29
CA ASN A 714 -21.78 6.95 -10.49
C ASN A 714 -22.25 8.04 -9.52
N SER A 715 -22.88 9.09 -10.05
CA SER A 715 -23.47 10.18 -9.28
C SER A 715 -24.97 10.27 -9.50
N GLN A 716 -25.69 10.77 -8.49
CA GLN A 716 -27.11 11.11 -8.55
C GLN A 716 -27.35 12.58 -8.96
N ASN A 717 -26.28 13.37 -9.06
CA ASN A 717 -26.31 14.79 -9.38
C ASN A 717 -25.55 15.04 -10.69
N LEU A 718 -25.81 14.21 -11.70
CA LEU A 718 -25.17 14.35 -13.00
C LEU A 718 -25.60 15.66 -13.67
N PRO A 719 -24.70 16.34 -14.40
CA PRO A 719 -25.09 17.38 -15.35
C PRO A 719 -26.16 16.88 -16.31
N GLU A 720 -27.11 17.74 -16.66
CA GLU A 720 -28.33 17.37 -17.41
C GLU A 720 -28.04 16.57 -18.69
N TYR A 721 -26.97 16.93 -19.42
CA TYR A 721 -26.57 16.21 -20.63
C TYR A 721 -26.09 14.79 -20.35
N LEU A 722 -25.40 14.56 -19.22
CA LEU A 722 -24.91 13.24 -18.81
C LEU A 722 -26.02 12.39 -18.18
N ASP A 723 -26.98 13.01 -17.50
CA ASP A 723 -28.10 12.31 -16.86
C ASP A 723 -29.05 11.65 -17.88
N ARG A 724 -29.22 12.30 -19.04
CA ARG A 724 -30.07 11.79 -20.14
C ARG A 724 -29.53 10.53 -20.85
N GLN A 725 -28.34 10.03 -20.46
CA GLN A 725 -27.60 8.97 -21.17
C GLN A 725 -27.68 7.58 -20.55
#